data_AF-A0A1M6Q0Y6-F1
#
_entry.id   AF-A0A1M6Q0Y6-F1
#
_cell.length_a   1.000
_cell.length_b   1.000
_cell.length_c   1.000
_cell.angle_alpha   90.00
_cell.angle_beta   90.00
_cell.angle_gamma   90.00
#
_symmetry.space_group_name_H-M   'P 1'
#
loop_
_entity.id
_entity.type
_entity.pdbx_description
1 polymer ?
#
loop_
_entity_poly.entity_id
_entity_poly.type
_entity_poly.pdbx_seq_one_letter_code
_entity_poly.pdbx_strand_id
1 'polypeptide(L)'
;MSTTSLPEQRPPAQIQPPSSPDLSHLLTVVVGVVTVAGLYLAREVLIPITLAILLSFVLAPVVGGLRRLRVPRVAAVLLSVMLALGIILLIGSIIGVQIASLARDAPRYQSAIQAKAEAAQGSIFGHIEDFSRRLNNEARPHTSPDGPPAAAPAPASPDRNATPGLAPGEDRRPVPVEIRPGESSAFELARKIVSPVLGPLETTFIVFIVAVFVLLQQEDLRDRLIRLFGSNDLHRTTEALDEAGRRLSKYFLAQLMLNGSFGVIVTIGLFFIGVPSPIVWGILAALFRFVPYVGSILAAAFPLMLAAGTEPGWSMVIWTAALFLVTEPLMGQVIEPMVYGHSTGLSPVSVIVAAIFWTWLWGPIGLILATPLTLCLVVLGRHVERLEFLDVMLGDRPALTPVENFYQRMLAGDTDEALAQAETLLQERSLSSYYDEVALKGLRLAANDAERGVLRPEKLERVKNAVTGLVNDLAETPDRDPPQPEDKPPTPPSAAEQALPARPAPAIPVPPRAERAGAWSSERPVLCLAGRGPLDEAASAMLAQILEKHGLGARVVPHEASSRAQVGKLDPTGVAMVCISYLDISGSPAHLRYLLRRLRQRLPGVPLLVGLWPEGEAVLTDASLARAVGADHYTSSLHAAVTACLKVASSGEQTPVAAQAVMERKPLPG
;
A
#
# COMPACT_ATOMS: atom_id res chain seq x y z
N MET A 1 13.06 -6.53 -78.14
CA MET A 1 13.75 -6.50 -76.83
C MET A 1 13.57 -5.11 -76.23
N SER A 2 12.75 -4.99 -75.18
CA SER A 2 12.76 -3.97 -74.11
C SER A 2 11.38 -3.95 -73.46
N THR A 3 11.23 -4.62 -72.32
CA THR A 3 10.07 -4.48 -71.42
C THR A 3 10.59 -3.93 -70.10
N THR A 4 10.26 -2.67 -69.85
CA THR A 4 10.52 -1.92 -68.63
C THR A 4 9.76 -2.55 -67.45
N SER A 5 10.48 -3.14 -66.50
CA SER A 5 9.90 -3.62 -65.24
C SER A 5 9.66 -2.46 -64.27
N LEU A 6 8.39 -2.19 -63.99
CA LEU A 6 7.95 -1.29 -62.91
C LEU A 6 8.37 -1.87 -61.54
N PRO A 7 8.74 -1.04 -60.55
CA PRO A 7 9.08 -1.51 -59.21
C PRO A 7 7.83 -2.03 -58.49
N GLU A 8 7.96 -3.23 -57.93
CA GLU A 8 6.98 -3.95 -57.13
C GLU A 8 6.51 -3.07 -55.95
N GLN A 9 5.26 -2.61 -56.00
CA GLN A 9 4.62 -1.87 -54.90
C GLN A 9 4.53 -2.80 -53.68
N ARG A 10 5.26 -2.49 -52.59
CA ARG A 10 5.06 -3.14 -51.30
C ARG A 10 3.60 -3.00 -50.88
N PRO A 11 2.94 -4.07 -50.41
CA PRO A 11 1.58 -3.96 -49.89
C PRO A 11 1.54 -2.96 -48.73
N PRO A 12 0.48 -2.12 -48.63
CA PRO A 12 0.32 -1.18 -47.52
C PRO A 12 0.31 -1.94 -46.19
N ALA A 13 1.01 -1.42 -45.19
CA ALA A 13 1.05 -1.98 -43.85
C ALA A 13 -0.38 -2.14 -43.32
N GLN A 14 -0.83 -3.39 -43.20
CA GLN A 14 -2.11 -3.71 -42.57
C GLN A 14 -1.96 -3.44 -41.07
N ILE A 15 -2.50 -2.31 -40.62
CA ILE A 15 -2.71 -2.04 -39.21
C ILE A 15 -3.81 -3.00 -38.77
N GLN A 16 -3.45 -4.02 -37.97
CA GLN A 16 -4.45 -4.87 -37.33
C GLN A 16 -5.34 -3.97 -36.44
N PRO A 17 -6.67 -3.97 -36.63
CA PRO A 17 -7.57 -3.26 -35.73
C PRO A 17 -7.43 -3.86 -34.31
N PRO A 18 -7.69 -3.08 -33.24
CA PRO A 18 -7.67 -3.59 -31.88
C PRO A 18 -8.54 -4.83 -31.82
N SER A 19 -7.97 -5.94 -31.34
CA SER A 19 -8.69 -7.20 -31.17
C SER A 19 -9.97 -6.94 -30.38
N SER A 20 -11.12 -7.30 -30.96
CA SER A 20 -12.37 -7.43 -30.21
C SER A 20 -12.12 -8.29 -28.96
N PRO A 21 -12.80 -8.04 -27.83
CA PRO A 21 -12.53 -8.75 -26.58
C PRO A 21 -12.49 -10.25 -26.84
N ASP A 22 -11.30 -10.82 -26.68
CA ASP A 22 -11.03 -12.23 -26.95
C ASP A 22 -11.98 -13.10 -26.11
N LEU A 23 -12.43 -14.22 -26.67
CA LEU A 23 -13.36 -15.15 -26.00
C LEU A 23 -12.82 -15.56 -24.62
N SER A 24 -11.49 -15.61 -24.50
CA SER A 24 -10.73 -15.84 -23.27
C SER A 24 -11.05 -14.81 -22.16
N HIS A 25 -11.18 -13.52 -22.50
CA HIS A 25 -11.52 -12.49 -21.53
C HIS A 25 -12.97 -12.61 -21.05
N LEU A 26 -13.91 -12.88 -21.96
CA LEU A 26 -15.31 -13.14 -21.60
C LEU A 26 -15.44 -14.35 -20.68
N LEU A 27 -14.74 -15.44 -21.00
CA LEU A 27 -14.73 -16.65 -20.17
C LEU A 27 -14.16 -16.38 -18.78
N THR A 28 -13.10 -15.56 -18.68
CA THR A 28 -12.52 -15.16 -17.39
C THR A 28 -13.52 -14.36 -16.54
N VAL A 29 -14.25 -13.42 -17.15
CA VAL A 29 -15.31 -12.66 -16.45
C VAL A 29 -16.42 -13.59 -15.96
N VAL A 30 -16.87 -14.53 -16.80
CA VAL A 30 -17.90 -15.51 -16.42
C VAL A 30 -17.43 -16.38 -15.25
N VAL A 31 -16.21 -16.91 -15.30
CA VAL A 31 -15.63 -17.70 -14.20
C VAL A 31 -15.57 -16.86 -12.92
N GLY A 32 -15.18 -15.59 -13.01
CA GLY A 32 -15.19 -14.66 -11.87
C GLY A 32 -16.59 -14.51 -11.26
N VAL A 33 -17.61 -14.24 -12.08
CA VAL A 33 -19.00 -14.10 -11.61
C VAL A 33 -19.52 -15.38 -10.97
N VAL A 34 -19.28 -16.53 -11.60
CA VAL A 34 -19.69 -17.84 -11.07
C VAL A 34 -18.99 -18.13 -9.73
N THR A 35 -17.71 -17.78 -9.60
CA THR A 35 -16.96 -17.95 -8.35
C THR A 35 -17.54 -17.10 -7.23
N VAL A 36 -17.82 -15.81 -7.49
CA VAL A 36 -18.43 -14.90 -6.52
C VAL A 36 -19.84 -15.36 -6.12
N ALA A 37 -20.66 -15.79 -7.10
CA ALA A 37 -21.98 -16.35 -6.83
C ALA A 37 -21.90 -17.62 -5.98
N GLY A 38 -20.95 -18.51 -6.27
CA GLY A 38 -20.68 -19.71 -5.48
C GLY A 38 -20.29 -19.39 -4.03
N LEU A 39 -19.40 -18.40 -3.82
CA LEU A 39 -19.00 -17.94 -2.48
C LEU A 39 -20.17 -17.33 -1.70
N TYR A 40 -21.10 -16.64 -2.37
CA TYR A 40 -22.28 -16.07 -1.75
C TYR A 40 -23.29 -17.17 -1.35
N LEU A 41 -23.56 -18.13 -2.24
CA LEU A 41 -24.49 -19.23 -2.00
C LEU A 41 -23.98 -20.19 -0.91
N ALA A 42 -22.67 -20.45 -0.88
CA ALA A 42 -22.06 -21.36 0.09
C ALA A 42 -21.74 -20.71 1.45
N ARG A 43 -22.16 -19.45 1.70
CA ARG A 43 -21.81 -18.70 2.91
C ARG A 43 -22.13 -19.42 4.22
N GLU A 44 -23.21 -20.18 4.28
CA GLU A 44 -23.62 -20.93 5.49
C GLU A 44 -22.61 -22.01 5.90
N VAL A 45 -21.88 -22.55 4.92
CA VAL A 45 -20.82 -23.55 5.13
C VAL A 45 -19.44 -22.90 5.20
N LEU A 46 -19.18 -21.92 4.33
CA LEU A 46 -17.87 -21.28 4.22
C LEU A 46 -17.55 -20.37 5.42
N ILE A 47 -18.54 -19.67 5.98
CA ILE A 47 -18.30 -18.76 7.12
C ILE A 47 -17.77 -19.53 8.33
N PRO A 48 -18.40 -20.62 8.82
CA PRO A 48 -17.87 -21.40 9.94
C PRO A 48 -16.48 -22.00 9.68
N ILE A 49 -16.23 -22.52 8.47
CA ILE A 49 -14.93 -23.07 8.09
C ILE A 49 -13.85 -21.99 8.11
N THR A 50 -14.16 -20.82 7.53
CA THR A 50 -13.24 -19.69 7.49
C THR A 50 -12.95 -19.21 8.90
N LEU A 51 -13.97 -18.98 9.72
CA LEU A 51 -13.79 -18.60 11.12
C LEU A 51 -12.96 -19.62 11.89
N ALA A 52 -13.16 -20.92 11.65
CA ALA A 52 -12.39 -21.99 12.27
C ALA A 52 -10.91 -21.98 11.85
N ILE A 53 -10.62 -21.77 10.56
CA ILE A 53 -9.26 -21.62 10.04
C ILE A 53 -8.59 -20.39 10.67
N LEU A 54 -9.27 -19.26 10.73
CA LEU A 54 -8.75 -18.04 11.33
C LEU A 54 -8.52 -18.19 12.85
N LEU A 55 -9.47 -18.78 13.56
CA LEU A 55 -9.37 -19.11 14.97
C LEU A 55 -8.21 -20.10 15.24
N SER A 56 -7.96 -21.03 14.31
CA SER A 56 -6.82 -21.95 14.41
C SER A 56 -5.48 -21.21 14.40
N PHE A 57 -5.35 -20.11 13.63
CA PHE A 57 -4.13 -19.29 13.62
C PHE A 57 -3.94 -18.51 14.92
N VAL A 58 -5.02 -18.13 15.60
CA VAL A 58 -5.00 -17.50 16.94
C VAL A 58 -4.59 -18.53 18.01
N LEU A 59 -5.13 -19.75 17.91
CA LEU A 59 -4.87 -20.84 18.85
C LEU A 59 -3.51 -21.50 18.64
N ALA A 60 -2.96 -21.48 17.43
CA ALA A 60 -1.68 -22.09 17.08
C ALA A 60 -0.51 -21.71 18.02
N PRO A 61 -0.26 -20.43 18.36
CA PRO A 61 0.79 -20.07 19.32
C PRO A 61 0.52 -20.61 20.73
N VAL A 62 -0.75 -20.69 21.15
CA VAL A 62 -1.16 -21.27 22.44
C VAL A 62 -0.87 -22.77 22.47
N VAL A 63 -1.30 -23.50 21.42
CA VAL A 63 -1.02 -24.93 21.26
C VAL A 63 0.49 -25.20 21.22
N GLY A 64 1.25 -24.38 20.48
CA GLY A 64 2.71 -24.45 20.44
C GLY A 64 3.36 -24.22 21.80
N GLY A 65 2.85 -23.26 22.58
CA GLY A 65 3.25 -23.02 23.96
C GLY A 65 2.99 -24.22 24.87
N LEU A 66 1.78 -24.79 24.85
CA LEU A 66 1.45 -25.99 25.63
C LEU A 66 2.32 -27.20 25.24
N ARG A 67 2.63 -27.36 23.94
CA ARG A 67 3.55 -28.40 23.47
C ARG A 67 4.98 -28.19 23.99
N ARG A 68 5.45 -26.95 24.14
CA ARG A 68 6.74 -26.65 24.78
C ARG A 68 6.75 -27.05 26.26
N LEU A 69 5.60 -27.05 26.93
CA LEU A 69 5.41 -27.59 28.28
C LEU A 69 5.25 -29.13 28.32
N ARG A 70 5.63 -29.84 27.24
CA ARG A 70 5.56 -31.31 27.09
C ARG A 70 4.15 -31.91 27.07
N VAL A 71 3.10 -31.11 26.82
CA VAL A 71 1.74 -31.62 26.65
C VAL A 71 1.61 -32.31 25.27
N PRO A 72 1.03 -33.52 25.17
CA PRO A 72 0.84 -34.20 23.88
C PRO A 72 -0.11 -33.43 22.97
N ARG A 73 0.10 -33.50 21.65
CA ARG A 73 -0.58 -32.66 20.64
C ARG A 73 -2.10 -32.58 20.83
N VAL A 74 -2.77 -33.72 20.97
CA VAL A 74 -4.23 -33.78 21.10
C VAL A 74 -4.70 -33.04 22.37
N ALA A 75 -4.05 -33.29 23.51
CA ALA A 75 -4.38 -32.60 24.76
C ALA A 75 -4.09 -31.10 24.67
N ALA A 76 -3.00 -30.69 24.03
CA ALA A 76 -2.68 -29.27 23.83
C ALA A 76 -3.76 -28.55 23.00
N VAL A 77 -4.27 -29.18 21.93
CA VAL A 77 -5.36 -28.63 21.11
C VAL A 77 -6.65 -28.54 21.93
N LEU A 78 -7.06 -29.62 22.60
CA LEU A 78 -8.28 -29.64 23.40
C LEU A 78 -8.23 -28.61 24.55
N LEU A 79 -7.12 -28.52 25.27
CA LEU A 79 -6.93 -27.54 26.34
C LEU A 79 -6.97 -26.11 25.81
N SER A 80 -6.36 -25.84 24.65
CA SER A 80 -6.38 -24.51 24.03
C SER A 80 -7.80 -24.11 23.61
N VAL A 81 -8.56 -25.03 23.03
CA VAL A 81 -9.97 -24.82 22.64
C VAL A 81 -10.86 -24.64 23.86
N MET A 82 -10.69 -25.46 24.90
CA MET A 82 -11.41 -25.31 26.17
C MET A 82 -11.10 -23.98 26.85
N LEU A 83 -9.84 -23.53 26.81
CA LEU A 83 -9.43 -22.22 27.31
C LEU A 83 -10.14 -21.10 26.55
N ALA A 84 -10.12 -21.13 25.21
CA ALA A 84 -10.79 -20.13 24.38
C ALA A 84 -12.31 -20.11 24.61
N LEU A 85 -12.95 -21.28 24.66
CA LEU A 85 -14.39 -21.39 24.97
C LEU A 85 -14.70 -20.86 26.38
N GLY A 86 -13.85 -21.19 27.36
CA GLY A 86 -13.97 -20.69 28.73
C GLY A 86 -13.87 -19.16 28.81
N ILE A 87 -12.94 -18.55 28.07
CA ILE A 87 -12.80 -17.09 27.97
C ILE A 87 -14.06 -16.47 27.33
N ILE A 88 -14.59 -17.04 26.24
CA ILE A 88 -15.80 -16.55 25.59
C ILE A 88 -17.01 -16.65 26.52
N LEU A 89 -17.18 -17.79 27.22
CA LEU A 89 -18.27 -17.97 28.18
C LEU A 89 -18.16 -17.02 29.37
N LEU A 90 -16.94 -16.78 29.88
CA LEU A 90 -16.69 -15.81 30.93
C LEU A 90 -17.06 -14.39 30.49
N ILE A 91 -16.59 -13.96 29.32
CA ILE A 91 -16.91 -12.66 28.73
C ILE A 91 -18.43 -12.52 28.51
N GLY A 92 -19.06 -13.51 27.89
CA GLY A 92 -20.50 -13.52 27.64
C GLY A 92 -21.32 -13.45 28.92
N SER A 93 -20.90 -14.15 29.98
CA SER A 93 -21.53 -14.07 31.30
C SER A 93 -21.41 -12.68 31.91
N ILE A 94 -20.21 -12.07 31.90
CA ILE A 94 -19.99 -10.72 32.41
C ILE A 94 -20.86 -9.70 31.65
N ILE A 95 -20.88 -9.76 30.32
CA ILE A 95 -21.71 -8.89 29.49
C ILE A 95 -23.19 -9.10 29.81
N GLY A 96 -23.66 -10.35 29.84
CA GLY A 96 -25.07 -10.67 30.08
C GLY A 96 -25.58 -10.16 31.43
N VAL A 97 -24.80 -10.36 32.51
CA VAL A 97 -25.16 -9.88 33.85
C VAL A 97 -25.25 -8.36 33.90
N GLN A 98 -24.32 -7.66 33.25
CA GLN A 98 -24.28 -6.20 33.31
C GLN A 98 -25.24 -5.51 32.35
N ILE A 99 -25.53 -6.10 31.18
CA ILE A 99 -26.64 -5.63 30.33
C ILE A 99 -27.96 -5.80 31.08
N ALA A 100 -28.16 -6.89 31.81
CA ALA A 100 -29.35 -7.09 32.63
C ALA A 100 -29.46 -6.08 33.79
N SER A 101 -28.35 -5.59 34.37
CA SER A 101 -28.40 -4.45 35.29
C SER A 101 -28.72 -3.14 34.59
N LEU A 102 -28.10 -2.85 33.44
CA LEU A 102 -28.38 -1.65 32.64
C LEU A 102 -29.84 -1.56 32.21
N ALA A 103 -30.44 -2.68 31.81
CA ALA A 103 -31.86 -2.74 31.43
C ALA A 103 -32.80 -2.46 32.61
N ARG A 104 -32.42 -2.86 33.83
CA ARG A 104 -33.19 -2.52 35.05
C ARG A 104 -33.11 -1.04 35.39
N ASP A 105 -31.96 -0.41 35.14
CA ASP A 105 -31.74 1.02 35.39
C ASP A 105 -32.16 1.94 34.22
N ALA A 106 -32.60 1.36 33.10
CA ALA A 106 -32.93 2.10 31.87
C ALA A 106 -33.92 3.27 32.06
N PRO A 107 -35.02 3.14 32.84
CA PRO A 107 -35.95 4.26 33.06
C PRO A 107 -35.30 5.47 33.71
N ARG A 108 -34.30 5.25 34.58
CA ARG A 108 -33.56 6.32 35.26
C ARG A 108 -32.66 7.08 34.29
N TYR A 109 -31.99 6.38 33.38
CA TYR A 109 -31.14 7.03 32.38
C TYR A 109 -31.95 7.86 31.39
N GLN A 110 -33.16 7.42 31.02
CA GLN A 110 -34.05 8.16 30.11
C GLN A 110 -34.45 9.52 30.68
N SER A 111 -34.88 9.59 31.94
CA SER A 111 -35.30 10.85 32.57
C SER A 111 -34.12 11.82 32.75
N ALA A 112 -32.93 11.32 33.06
CA ALA A 112 -31.72 12.13 33.16
C ALA A 112 -31.27 12.70 31.81
N ILE A 113 -31.34 11.90 30.72
CA ILE A 113 -31.02 12.36 29.36
C ILE A 113 -32.03 13.42 28.90
N GLN A 114 -33.33 13.22 29.16
CA GLN A 114 -34.38 14.19 28.83
C GLN A 114 -34.15 15.52 29.57
N ALA A 115 -33.89 15.47 30.88
CA ALA A 115 -33.58 16.66 31.67
C ALA A 115 -32.35 17.42 31.15
N LYS A 116 -31.31 16.71 30.67
CA LYS A 116 -30.14 17.34 30.05
C LYS A 116 -30.44 17.93 28.67
N ALA A 117 -31.26 17.28 27.86
CA ALA A 117 -31.66 17.79 26.55
C ALA A 117 -32.44 19.11 26.70
N GLU A 118 -33.37 19.15 27.66
CA GLU A 118 -34.13 20.36 28.02
C GLU A 118 -33.24 21.46 28.60
N ALA A 119 -32.31 21.11 29.50
CA ALA A 119 -31.36 22.07 30.06
C ALA A 119 -30.37 22.63 29.02
N ALA A 120 -29.92 21.80 28.08
CA ALA A 120 -29.06 22.22 26.96
C ALA A 120 -29.81 23.17 26.02
N GLN A 121 -31.07 22.85 25.68
CA GLN A 121 -31.91 23.75 24.90
C GLN A 121 -32.15 25.06 25.66
N GLY A 122 -32.54 25.03 26.92
CA GLY A 122 -32.78 26.24 27.73
C GLY A 122 -31.54 27.13 27.88
N SER A 123 -30.34 26.55 28.01
CA SER A 123 -29.08 27.30 28.09
C SER A 123 -28.67 27.89 26.74
N ILE A 124 -28.83 27.15 25.64
CA ILE A 124 -28.51 27.62 24.28
C ILE A 124 -29.49 28.72 23.83
N PHE A 125 -30.80 28.53 24.06
CA PHE A 125 -31.82 29.55 23.75
C PHE A 125 -31.72 30.77 24.66
N GLY A 126 -31.40 30.60 25.95
CA GLY A 126 -31.19 31.70 26.89
C GLY A 126 -29.98 32.57 26.54
N HIS A 127 -28.86 31.99 26.11
CA HIS A 127 -27.69 32.76 25.68
C HIS A 127 -27.93 33.52 24.37
N ILE A 128 -28.73 32.98 23.45
CA ILE A 128 -29.13 33.67 22.21
C ILE A 128 -30.10 34.81 22.53
N GLU A 129 -31.04 34.62 23.45
CA GLU A 129 -31.98 35.66 23.86
C GLU A 129 -31.28 36.78 24.62
N ASP A 130 -30.38 36.48 25.56
CA ASP A 130 -29.57 37.46 26.27
C ASP A 130 -28.60 38.22 25.35
N PHE A 131 -28.01 37.54 24.37
CA PHE A 131 -27.19 38.19 23.33
C PHE A 131 -28.05 39.11 22.44
N SER A 132 -29.26 38.67 22.06
CA SER A 132 -30.20 39.50 21.30
C SER A 132 -30.70 40.71 22.10
N ARG A 133 -30.91 40.56 23.41
CA ARG A 133 -31.32 41.65 24.31
C ARG A 133 -30.20 42.65 24.54
N ARG A 134 -28.94 42.22 24.59
CA ARG A 134 -27.77 43.11 24.63
C ARG A 134 -27.65 43.92 23.34
N LEU A 135 -27.80 43.28 22.18
CA LEU A 135 -27.85 43.98 20.89
C LEU A 135 -29.03 44.95 20.77
N ASN A 136 -30.20 44.60 21.32
CA ASN A 136 -31.39 45.44 21.25
C ASN A 136 -31.36 46.60 22.26
N ASN A 137 -30.68 46.44 23.40
CA ASN A 137 -30.47 47.51 24.39
C ASN A 137 -29.39 48.51 23.96
N GLU A 138 -28.44 48.12 23.11
CA GLU A 138 -27.44 49.02 22.53
C GLU A 138 -27.98 49.82 21.32
N ALA A 139 -29.20 49.51 20.86
CA ALA A 139 -29.83 50.11 19.69
C ALA A 139 -30.94 51.14 20.00
N ARG A 140 -31.05 51.68 21.21
CA ARG A 140 -31.99 52.76 21.53
C ARG A 140 -31.31 54.01 22.12
N PRO A 141 -31.36 55.16 21.42
CA PRO A 141 -31.08 56.45 22.03
C PRO A 141 -32.25 56.91 22.92
N HIS A 142 -31.88 57.70 23.91
CA HIS A 142 -32.72 58.35 24.90
C HIS A 142 -33.88 59.15 24.30
N THR A 143 -35.10 58.93 24.81
CA THR A 143 -36.15 59.96 24.91
C THR A 143 -37.03 59.65 26.12
N SER A 144 -37.17 60.65 26.99
CA SER A 144 -37.94 60.64 28.24
C SER A 144 -39.42 61.04 28.00
N PRO A 145 -40.23 61.39 29.03
CA PRO A 145 -41.42 60.64 29.44
C PRO A 145 -42.74 61.41 29.15
N ASP A 146 -43.91 60.74 29.21
CA ASP A 146 -45.17 61.30 29.74
C ASP A 146 -46.40 60.37 29.57
N GLY A 147 -46.97 59.93 30.71
CA GLY A 147 -48.40 59.63 31.00
C GLY A 147 -49.13 58.41 30.37
N PRO A 148 -50.35 58.06 30.86
CA PRO A 148 -50.73 57.60 32.21
C PRO A 148 -51.53 56.24 32.17
N PRO A 149 -52.05 55.68 33.30
CA PRO A 149 -52.08 54.24 33.53
C PRO A 149 -53.42 53.51 33.26
N ALA A 150 -53.33 52.23 32.92
CA ALA A 150 -54.42 51.25 32.98
C ALA A 150 -53.81 49.86 33.19
N ALA A 151 -54.41 48.86 33.81
CA ALA A 151 -55.50 48.72 34.77
C ALA A 151 -55.34 47.27 35.24
N ALA A 152 -55.38 47.01 36.55
CA ALA A 152 -55.34 45.65 37.10
C ALA A 152 -56.66 44.90 36.83
N PRO A 153 -56.65 43.57 36.82
CA PRO A 153 -57.84 42.81 37.19
C PRO A 153 -57.60 41.98 38.46
N ALA A 154 -58.56 42.11 39.38
CA ALA A 154 -58.79 41.26 40.54
C ALA A 154 -59.76 40.09 40.17
N PRO A 155 -59.98 39.10 41.06
CA PRO A 155 -60.48 37.77 40.71
C PRO A 155 -62.01 37.65 40.78
N ALA A 156 -62.56 36.63 40.10
CA ALA A 156 -63.97 36.26 40.19
C ALA A 156 -64.14 34.77 40.53
N SER A 157 -65.01 34.51 41.50
CA SER A 157 -65.66 33.23 41.79
C SER A 157 -67.20 33.47 41.81
N PRO A 158 -68.04 32.51 42.21
CA PRO A 158 -68.71 31.45 41.42
C PRO A 158 -70.25 31.61 41.35
N ASP A 159 -70.94 30.89 40.45
CA ASP A 159 -72.32 30.37 40.67
C ASP A 159 -72.77 29.47 39.49
N ARG A 160 -73.13 28.20 39.76
CA ARG A 160 -74.50 27.64 39.91
C ARG A 160 -75.35 27.61 38.63
N ASN A 161 -75.62 26.39 38.17
CA ASN A 161 -76.92 26.03 37.60
C ASN A 161 -77.30 24.63 38.07
N ALA A 162 -78.50 24.54 38.64
CA ALA A 162 -79.13 23.33 39.16
C ALA A 162 -80.37 23.00 38.31
N THR A 163 -80.62 21.72 38.07
CA THR A 163 -81.95 21.18 37.75
C THR A 163 -82.07 19.75 38.33
N PRO A 164 -83.25 19.30 38.79
CA PRO A 164 -83.36 18.30 39.86
C PRO A 164 -83.88 16.92 39.44
N GLY A 165 -83.45 15.90 40.19
CA GLY A 165 -84.27 14.75 40.61
C GLY A 165 -84.41 13.53 39.67
N LEU A 166 -83.75 12.42 40.02
CA LEU A 166 -84.30 11.05 40.04
C LEU A 166 -83.26 10.04 40.61
N ALA A 167 -83.63 9.42 41.74
CA ALA A 167 -83.13 8.20 42.42
C ALA A 167 -81.61 7.87 42.51
N PRO A 168 -81.08 7.52 43.71
CA PRO A 168 -79.71 7.04 43.88
C PRO A 168 -79.57 5.58 43.44
N GLY A 169 -79.17 5.38 42.20
CA GLY A 169 -78.84 4.07 41.62
C GLY A 169 -77.38 4.03 41.20
N GLU A 170 -76.59 3.26 41.96
CA GLU A 170 -75.27 2.72 41.62
C GLU A 170 -74.11 3.72 41.48
N ASP A 171 -73.39 3.88 42.60
CA ASP A 171 -71.94 4.09 42.61
C ASP A 171 -71.27 3.10 41.65
N ARG A 172 -70.99 3.54 40.42
CA ARG A 172 -70.07 2.82 39.54
C ARG A 172 -68.65 3.03 40.07
N ARG A 173 -68.33 2.34 41.16
CA ARG A 173 -66.96 2.22 41.67
C ARG A 173 -66.07 1.78 40.51
N PRO A 174 -64.92 2.42 40.25
CA PRO A 174 -63.97 1.91 39.29
C PRO A 174 -63.60 0.49 39.70
N VAL A 175 -63.92 -0.49 38.86
CA VAL A 175 -63.55 -1.89 39.08
C VAL A 175 -62.02 -1.91 39.16
N PRO A 176 -61.42 -2.37 40.28
CA PRO A 176 -59.99 -2.56 40.34
C PRO A 176 -59.64 -3.60 39.29
N VAL A 177 -58.99 -3.17 38.21
CA VAL A 177 -58.36 -4.08 37.27
C VAL A 177 -57.13 -4.62 37.98
N GLU A 178 -57.33 -5.69 38.74
CA GLU A 178 -56.23 -6.52 39.21
C GLU A 178 -55.63 -7.16 37.96
N ILE A 179 -54.52 -6.61 37.49
CA ILE A 179 -53.68 -7.27 36.49
C ILE A 179 -53.17 -8.52 37.20
N ARG A 180 -53.89 -9.63 37.09
CA ARG A 180 -53.28 -10.93 37.26
C ARG A 180 -52.21 -10.97 36.18
N PRO A 181 -50.90 -10.92 36.50
CA PRO A 181 -49.91 -11.29 35.51
C PRO A 181 -50.32 -12.72 35.13
N GLY A 182 -50.93 -12.90 33.96
CA GLY A 182 -51.18 -14.23 33.42
C GLY A 182 -49.83 -14.90 33.50
N GLU A 183 -49.75 -16.03 34.22
CA GLU A 183 -48.52 -16.75 34.51
C GLU A 183 -47.69 -16.75 33.24
N SER A 184 -46.69 -15.87 33.18
CA SER A 184 -45.75 -15.86 32.07
C SER A 184 -45.04 -17.18 32.22
N SER A 185 -45.50 -18.20 31.50
CA SER A 185 -45.00 -19.54 31.71
C SER A 185 -43.48 -19.44 31.63
N ALA A 186 -42.76 -20.08 32.56
CA ALA A 186 -41.30 -20.05 32.57
C ALA A 186 -40.73 -20.43 31.18
N PHE A 187 -41.51 -21.17 30.39
CA PHE A 187 -41.30 -21.50 29.00
C PHE A 187 -41.37 -20.31 28.01
N GLU A 188 -42.30 -19.36 28.13
CA GLU A 188 -42.33 -18.14 27.29
C GLU A 188 -41.15 -17.21 27.59
N LEU A 189 -40.79 -17.06 28.87
CA LEU A 189 -39.60 -16.29 29.26
C LEU A 189 -38.31 -16.99 28.79
N ALA A 190 -38.23 -18.31 28.92
CA ALA A 190 -37.12 -19.10 28.39
C ALA A 190 -37.03 -18.99 26.87
N ARG A 191 -38.15 -19.08 26.14
CA ARG A 191 -38.18 -18.94 24.68
C ARG A 191 -37.67 -17.56 24.22
N LYS A 192 -38.07 -16.49 24.92
CA LYS A 192 -37.67 -15.11 24.61
C LYS A 192 -36.17 -14.84 24.83
N ILE A 193 -35.53 -15.57 25.76
CA ILE A 193 -34.09 -15.49 26.04
C ILE A 193 -33.28 -16.45 25.16
N VAL A 194 -33.77 -17.68 24.95
CA VAL A 194 -33.06 -18.74 24.23
C VAL A 194 -33.09 -18.54 22.71
N SER A 195 -34.19 -18.01 22.16
CA SER A 195 -34.35 -17.85 20.70
C SER A 195 -33.26 -16.98 20.04
N PRO A 196 -32.87 -15.81 20.55
CA PRO A 196 -31.82 -14.99 19.93
C PRO A 196 -30.41 -15.57 20.08
N VAL A 197 -30.18 -16.43 21.09
CA VAL A 197 -28.86 -16.97 21.43
C VAL A 197 -28.56 -18.25 20.65
N LEU A 198 -29.59 -19.01 20.25
CA LEU A 198 -29.43 -20.33 19.65
C LEU A 198 -28.66 -20.31 18.32
N GLY A 199 -28.93 -19.33 17.44
CA GLY A 199 -28.25 -19.22 16.14
C GLY A 199 -26.73 -18.97 16.26
N PRO A 200 -26.29 -17.93 17.00
CA PRO A 200 -24.87 -17.71 17.25
C PRO A 200 -24.19 -18.88 17.99
N LEU A 201 -24.91 -19.56 18.88
CA LEU A 201 -24.38 -20.71 19.63
C LEU A 201 -24.12 -21.91 18.71
N GLU A 202 -25.03 -22.21 17.79
CA GLU A 202 -24.84 -23.25 16.76
C GLU A 202 -23.60 -22.96 15.91
N THR A 203 -23.50 -21.74 15.38
CA THR A 203 -22.35 -21.33 14.57
C THR A 203 -21.05 -21.44 15.37
N THR A 204 -21.04 -20.98 16.63
CA THR A 204 -19.88 -21.05 17.52
C THR A 204 -19.46 -22.49 17.77
N PHE A 205 -20.41 -23.39 18.04
CA PHE A 205 -20.15 -24.81 18.23
C PHE A 205 -19.51 -25.46 16.99
N ILE A 206 -20.06 -25.19 15.80
CA ILE A 206 -19.49 -25.67 14.53
C ILE A 206 -18.08 -25.13 14.34
N VAL A 207 -17.86 -23.83 14.54
CA VAL A 207 -16.54 -23.19 14.41
C VAL A 207 -15.51 -23.88 15.32
N PHE A 208 -15.85 -24.14 16.58
CA PHE A 208 -14.94 -24.80 17.51
C PHE A 208 -14.66 -26.26 17.13
N ILE A 209 -15.66 -27.02 16.70
CA ILE A 209 -15.46 -28.39 16.21
C ILE A 209 -14.52 -28.38 15.00
N VAL A 210 -14.81 -27.55 13.99
CA VAL A 210 -13.98 -27.45 12.80
C VAL A 210 -12.58 -26.97 13.17
N ALA A 211 -12.43 -26.03 14.11
CA ALA A 211 -11.13 -25.56 14.56
C ALA A 211 -10.31 -26.67 15.25
N VAL A 212 -10.94 -27.54 16.05
CA VAL A 212 -10.28 -28.72 16.62
C VAL A 212 -9.76 -29.62 15.50
N PHE A 213 -10.58 -29.93 14.50
CA PHE A 213 -10.16 -30.76 13.36
C PHE A 213 -9.03 -30.12 12.55
N VAL A 214 -9.13 -28.81 12.26
CA VAL A 214 -8.11 -28.06 11.52
C VAL A 214 -6.78 -28.05 12.28
N LEU A 215 -6.79 -27.87 13.61
CA LEU A 215 -5.57 -27.91 14.43
C LEU A 215 -4.98 -29.32 14.54
N LEU A 216 -5.83 -30.35 14.69
CA LEU A 216 -5.39 -31.74 14.77
C LEU A 216 -4.81 -32.24 13.45
N GLN A 217 -5.41 -31.86 12.32
CA GLN A 217 -5.01 -32.29 10.97
C GLN A 217 -4.24 -31.21 10.19
N GLN A 218 -3.70 -30.20 10.86
CA GLN A 218 -3.05 -29.06 10.19
C GLN A 218 -1.99 -29.47 9.17
N GLU A 219 -1.17 -30.47 9.49
CA GLU A 219 -0.12 -31.01 8.63
C GLU A 219 -0.72 -31.74 7.41
N ASP A 220 -1.67 -32.65 7.64
CA ASP A 220 -2.36 -33.37 6.55
C ASP A 220 -3.14 -32.45 5.62
N LEU A 221 -3.83 -31.44 6.17
CA LEU A 221 -4.59 -30.46 5.40
C LEU A 221 -3.66 -29.62 4.54
N ARG A 222 -2.52 -29.17 5.10
CA ARG A 222 -1.49 -28.46 4.36
C ARG A 222 -0.94 -29.32 3.22
N ASP A 223 -0.58 -30.57 3.49
CA ASP A 223 -0.01 -31.47 2.47
C ASP A 223 -1.00 -31.77 1.34
N ARG A 224 -2.30 -31.94 1.67
CA ARG A 224 -3.38 -32.10 0.69
C ARG A 224 -3.57 -30.84 -0.17
N LEU A 225 -3.52 -29.66 0.43
CA LEU A 225 -3.60 -28.39 -0.29
C LEU A 225 -2.40 -28.20 -1.22
N ILE A 226 -1.18 -28.49 -0.74
CA ILE A 226 0.03 -28.45 -1.55
C ILE A 226 -0.09 -29.41 -2.74
N ARG A 227 -0.62 -30.62 -2.53
CA ARG A 227 -0.84 -31.58 -3.63
C ARG A 227 -1.91 -31.13 -4.63
N LEU A 228 -2.95 -30.45 -4.17
CA LEU A 228 -4.04 -29.97 -5.04
C LEU A 228 -3.62 -28.77 -5.90
N PHE A 229 -2.85 -27.84 -5.33
CA PHE A 229 -2.48 -26.57 -5.96
C PHE A 229 -1.04 -26.53 -6.51
N GLY A 230 -0.15 -27.40 -6.05
CA GLY A 230 1.29 -27.40 -6.35
C GLY A 230 1.72 -28.37 -7.44
N SER A 231 0.85 -28.75 -8.37
CA SER A 231 1.17 -29.72 -9.44
C SER A 231 2.30 -29.28 -10.37
N ASN A 232 2.56 -27.98 -10.47
CA ASN A 232 3.62 -27.41 -11.30
C ASN A 232 4.83 -26.87 -10.51
N ASP A 233 4.65 -26.47 -9.25
CA ASP A 233 5.72 -25.92 -8.40
C ASP A 233 5.38 -26.11 -6.90
N LEU A 234 5.90 -27.20 -6.33
CA LEU A 234 5.69 -27.55 -4.93
C LEU A 234 6.34 -26.53 -3.99
N HIS A 235 7.50 -25.98 -4.38
CA HIS A 235 8.29 -25.08 -3.55
C HIS A 235 7.56 -23.75 -3.37
N ARG A 236 7.15 -23.10 -4.48
CA ARG A 236 6.39 -21.83 -4.41
C ARG A 236 5.07 -21.98 -3.67
N THR A 237 4.35 -23.09 -3.87
CA THR A 237 3.07 -23.35 -3.19
C THR A 237 3.25 -23.54 -1.67
N THR A 238 4.33 -24.22 -1.28
CA THR A 238 4.68 -24.45 0.13
C THR A 238 5.07 -23.14 0.81
N GLU A 239 5.91 -22.33 0.15
CA GLU A 239 6.31 -21.00 0.65
C GLU A 239 5.10 -20.07 0.78
N ALA A 240 4.20 -20.06 -0.19
CA ALA A 240 2.98 -19.26 -0.16
C ALA A 240 2.10 -19.57 1.06
N LEU A 241 1.89 -20.86 1.34
CA LEU A 241 1.05 -21.32 2.45
C LEU A 241 1.69 -21.04 3.81
N ASP A 242 3.00 -21.27 3.95
CA ASP A 242 3.74 -20.95 5.17
C ASP A 242 3.76 -19.45 5.44
N GLU A 243 3.98 -18.65 4.41
CA GLU A 243 4.00 -17.19 4.53
C GLU A 243 2.64 -16.64 4.88
N ALA A 244 1.58 -17.14 4.24
CA ALA A 244 0.21 -16.78 4.56
C ALA A 244 -0.11 -17.11 6.03
N GLY A 245 0.19 -18.35 6.47
CA GLY A 245 -0.08 -18.79 7.84
C GLY A 245 0.67 -17.97 8.89
N ARG A 246 1.96 -17.68 8.64
CA ARG A 246 2.80 -16.89 9.55
C ARG A 246 2.35 -15.44 9.64
N ARG A 247 2.06 -14.79 8.51
CA ARG A 247 1.54 -13.42 8.47
C ARG A 247 0.20 -13.32 9.19
N LEU A 248 -0.70 -14.27 8.92
CA LEU A 248 -2.04 -14.25 9.47
C LEU A 248 -2.04 -14.50 10.99
N SER A 249 -1.26 -15.47 11.48
CA SER A 249 -1.10 -15.71 12.91
C SER A 249 -0.51 -14.50 13.64
N LYS A 250 0.55 -13.88 13.10
CA LYS A 250 1.14 -12.66 13.67
C LYS A 250 0.13 -11.50 13.70
N TYR A 251 -0.60 -11.29 12.60
CA TYR A 251 -1.62 -10.25 12.50
C TYR A 251 -2.72 -10.43 13.55
N PHE A 252 -3.33 -11.62 13.64
CA PHE A 252 -4.41 -11.83 14.61
C PHE A 252 -3.94 -11.78 16.06
N LEU A 253 -2.74 -12.27 16.35
CA LEU A 253 -2.18 -12.16 17.69
C LEU A 253 -1.93 -10.69 18.06
N ALA A 254 -1.37 -9.90 17.15
CA ALA A 254 -1.21 -8.46 17.33
C ALA A 254 -2.57 -7.77 17.53
N GLN A 255 -3.56 -8.06 16.69
CA GLN A 255 -4.91 -7.50 16.80
C GLN A 255 -5.57 -7.85 18.13
N LEU A 256 -5.45 -9.10 18.61
CA LEU A 256 -5.99 -9.52 19.89
C LEU A 256 -5.31 -8.79 21.06
N MET A 257 -3.99 -8.63 21.02
CA MET A 257 -3.24 -7.92 22.07
C MET A 257 -3.52 -6.42 22.07
N LEU A 258 -3.58 -5.79 20.89
CA LEU A 258 -3.91 -4.38 20.73
C LEU A 258 -5.35 -4.11 21.19
N ASN A 259 -6.32 -4.88 20.73
CA ASN A 259 -7.72 -4.69 21.11
C ASN A 259 -7.94 -5.00 22.60
N GLY A 260 -7.29 -6.05 23.12
CA GLY A 260 -7.33 -6.38 24.55
C GLY A 260 -6.75 -5.28 25.42
N SER A 261 -5.57 -4.75 25.07
CA SER A 261 -4.95 -3.64 25.81
C SER A 261 -5.77 -2.36 25.74
N PHE A 262 -6.35 -2.04 24.59
CA PHE A 262 -7.31 -0.93 24.45
C PHE A 262 -8.52 -1.11 25.38
N GLY A 263 -9.12 -2.30 25.43
CA GLY A 263 -10.24 -2.59 26.33
C GLY A 263 -9.87 -2.46 27.81
N VAL A 264 -8.65 -2.87 28.20
CA VAL A 264 -8.13 -2.67 29.56
C VAL A 264 -7.96 -1.19 29.87
N ILE A 265 -7.36 -0.40 28.96
CA ILE A 265 -7.20 1.05 29.14
C ILE A 265 -8.55 1.74 29.27
N VAL A 266 -9.53 1.40 28.42
CA VAL A 266 -10.90 1.92 28.50
C VAL A 266 -11.56 1.53 29.81
N THR A 267 -11.41 0.28 30.26
CA THR A 267 -11.95 -0.17 31.55
C THR A 267 -11.39 0.68 32.70
N ILE A 268 -10.07 0.86 32.74
CA ILE A 268 -9.39 1.63 33.79
C ILE A 268 -9.82 3.10 33.72
N GLY A 269 -9.84 3.70 32.54
CA GLY A 269 -10.26 5.09 32.33
C GLY A 269 -11.70 5.33 32.78
N LEU A 270 -12.65 4.51 32.32
CA LEU A 270 -14.06 4.60 32.70
C LEU A 270 -14.27 4.36 34.20
N PHE A 271 -13.48 3.47 34.82
CA PHE A 271 -13.50 3.23 36.25
C PHE A 271 -13.12 4.50 37.04
N PHE A 272 -12.04 5.19 36.64
CA PHE A 272 -11.63 6.44 37.30
C PHE A 272 -12.59 7.61 37.06
N ILE A 273 -13.27 7.65 35.90
CA ILE A 273 -14.30 8.64 35.60
C ILE A 273 -15.60 8.37 36.39
N GLY A 274 -15.80 7.13 36.86
CA GLY A 274 -17.00 6.72 37.59
C GLY A 274 -18.14 6.21 36.71
N VAL A 275 -17.87 5.88 35.44
CA VAL A 275 -18.89 5.34 34.52
C VAL A 275 -19.34 3.96 34.96
N PRO A 276 -20.66 3.69 35.09
CA PRO A 276 -21.15 2.38 35.49
C PRO A 276 -20.72 1.31 34.49
N SER A 277 -20.50 0.11 35.00
CA SER A 277 -20.13 -1.05 34.19
C SER A 277 -18.88 -0.86 33.33
N PRO A 278 -17.76 -0.32 33.87
CA PRO A 278 -16.58 0.02 33.06
C PRO A 278 -15.96 -1.21 32.39
N ILE A 279 -16.04 -2.37 33.04
CA ILE A 279 -15.54 -3.65 32.51
C ILE A 279 -16.29 -4.06 31.25
N VAL A 280 -17.63 -3.90 31.20
CA VAL A 280 -18.40 -4.27 29.99
C VAL A 280 -18.05 -3.36 28.85
N TRP A 281 -17.94 -2.07 29.11
CA TRP A 281 -17.59 -1.11 28.08
C TRP A 281 -16.18 -1.32 27.57
N GLY A 282 -15.21 -1.66 28.42
CA GLY A 282 -13.88 -2.03 27.97
C GLY A 282 -13.84 -3.33 27.16
N ILE A 283 -14.60 -4.36 27.57
CA ILE A 283 -14.73 -5.60 26.79
C ILE A 283 -15.42 -5.33 25.45
N LEU A 284 -16.53 -4.60 25.43
CA LEU A 284 -17.23 -4.22 24.20
C LEU A 284 -16.36 -3.35 23.31
N ALA A 285 -15.57 -2.44 23.87
CA ALA A 285 -14.60 -1.64 23.13
C ALA A 285 -13.53 -2.52 22.45
N ALA A 286 -12.97 -3.49 23.17
CA ALA A 286 -12.05 -4.48 22.59
C ALA A 286 -12.71 -5.30 21.46
N LEU A 287 -13.97 -5.72 21.65
CA LEU A 287 -14.71 -6.50 20.66
C LEU A 287 -15.08 -5.67 19.42
N PHE A 288 -15.59 -4.46 19.62
CA PHE A 288 -15.98 -3.58 18.51
C PHE A 288 -14.78 -3.15 17.68
N ARG A 289 -13.58 -3.02 18.26
CA ARG A 289 -12.35 -2.70 17.53
C ARG A 289 -11.91 -3.77 16.52
N PHE A 290 -12.52 -4.96 16.52
CA PHE A 290 -12.36 -5.89 15.39
C PHE A 290 -13.09 -5.44 14.11
N VAL A 291 -14.04 -4.50 14.22
CA VAL A 291 -14.78 -3.92 13.10
C VAL A 291 -14.10 -2.62 12.65
N PRO A 292 -13.51 -2.57 11.44
CA PRO A 292 -12.83 -1.38 10.95
C PRO A 292 -13.78 -0.16 10.86
N TYR A 293 -13.27 1.03 11.21
CA TYR A 293 -13.94 2.35 11.17
C TYR A 293 -15.16 2.52 12.07
N VAL A 294 -16.09 1.57 12.05
CA VAL A 294 -17.35 1.60 12.80
C VAL A 294 -17.13 1.23 14.27
N GLY A 295 -16.15 0.36 14.53
CA GLY A 295 -15.87 -0.18 15.85
C GLY A 295 -15.56 0.86 16.92
N SER A 296 -14.69 1.82 16.59
CA SER A 296 -14.27 2.89 17.51
C SER A 296 -15.40 3.85 17.84
N ILE A 297 -16.25 4.18 16.85
CA ILE A 297 -17.44 5.01 17.04
C ILE A 297 -18.42 4.32 18.00
N LEU A 298 -18.71 3.03 17.77
CA LEU A 298 -19.59 2.26 18.65
C LEU A 298 -19.00 2.13 20.06
N ALA A 299 -17.69 1.89 20.16
CA ALA A 299 -16.98 1.77 21.43
C ALA A 299 -17.09 3.05 22.28
N ALA A 300 -17.05 4.24 21.65
CA ALA A 300 -17.19 5.52 22.35
C ALA A 300 -18.66 5.93 22.59
N ALA A 301 -19.56 5.65 21.64
CA ALA A 301 -20.93 6.14 21.66
C ALA A 301 -21.74 5.64 22.86
N PHE A 302 -21.66 4.34 23.17
CA PHE A 302 -22.46 3.79 24.26
C PHE A 302 -22.01 4.27 25.66
N PRO A 303 -20.71 4.26 26.01
CA PRO A 303 -20.25 4.85 27.27
C PRO A 303 -20.57 6.33 27.40
N LEU A 304 -20.48 7.10 26.31
CA LEU A 304 -20.85 8.52 26.30
C LEU A 304 -22.33 8.73 26.59
N MET A 305 -23.20 7.93 25.96
CA MET A 305 -24.64 7.99 26.20
C MET A 305 -24.98 7.63 27.65
N LEU A 306 -24.27 6.64 28.22
CA LEU A 306 -24.45 6.27 29.63
C LEU A 306 -23.93 7.34 30.59
N ALA A 307 -22.76 7.93 30.31
CA ALA A 307 -22.22 9.06 31.06
C ALA A 307 -23.18 10.28 31.03
N ALA A 308 -23.90 10.48 29.92
CA ALA A 308 -24.90 11.53 29.82
C ALA A 308 -26.10 11.25 30.73
N GLY A 309 -26.53 10.00 30.89
CA GLY A 309 -27.70 9.65 31.71
C GLY A 309 -27.43 9.42 33.21
N THR A 310 -26.18 9.40 33.65
CA THR A 310 -25.82 8.98 35.02
C THR A 310 -25.69 10.14 36.00
N GLU A 311 -24.89 11.16 35.67
CA GLU A 311 -24.71 12.36 36.49
C GLU A 311 -25.44 13.57 35.89
N PRO A 312 -26.02 14.47 36.70
CA PRO A 312 -26.62 15.72 36.20
C PRO A 312 -25.63 16.65 35.48
N GLY A 313 -24.33 16.58 35.81
CA GLY A 313 -23.30 17.44 35.22
C GLY A 313 -22.75 16.95 33.87
N TRP A 314 -21.98 17.81 33.19
CA TRP A 314 -21.30 17.49 31.93
C TRP A 314 -19.90 16.88 32.13
N SER A 315 -19.33 16.97 33.33
CA SER A 315 -17.96 16.54 33.65
C SER A 315 -17.70 15.10 33.20
N MET A 316 -18.56 14.17 33.60
CA MET A 316 -18.44 12.75 33.26
C MET A 316 -18.48 12.48 31.75
N VAL A 317 -19.34 13.20 31.01
CA VAL A 317 -19.43 13.10 29.54
C VAL A 317 -18.17 13.65 28.90
N ILE A 318 -17.68 14.82 29.35
CA ILE A 318 -16.48 15.47 28.81
C ILE A 318 -15.25 14.62 29.05
N TRP A 319 -15.05 14.08 30.26
CA TRP A 319 -13.92 13.20 30.55
C TRP A 319 -14.01 11.86 29.82
N THR A 320 -15.21 11.31 29.66
CA THR A 320 -15.42 10.12 28.83
C THR A 320 -15.09 10.41 27.36
N ALA A 321 -15.50 11.56 26.83
CA ALA A 321 -15.17 12.00 25.48
C ALA A 321 -13.66 12.18 25.32
N ALA A 322 -13.01 12.84 26.28
CA ALA A 322 -11.58 13.05 26.30
C ALA A 322 -10.80 11.72 26.33
N LEU A 323 -11.27 10.74 27.13
CA LEU A 323 -10.66 9.40 27.18
C LEU A 323 -10.62 8.77 25.78
N PHE A 324 -11.75 8.74 25.06
CA PHE A 324 -11.78 8.16 23.72
C PHE A 324 -11.06 9.03 22.68
N LEU A 325 -11.16 10.36 22.77
CA LEU A 325 -10.51 11.29 21.85
C LEU A 325 -8.98 11.26 21.96
N VAL A 326 -8.43 10.90 23.12
CA VAL A 326 -6.98 10.74 23.31
C VAL A 326 -6.56 9.29 23.03
N THR A 327 -7.27 8.31 23.57
CA THR A 327 -6.85 6.90 23.50
C THR A 327 -6.98 6.35 22.07
N GLU A 328 -8.04 6.72 21.33
CA GLU A 328 -8.28 6.19 19.99
C GLU A 328 -7.18 6.62 18.99
N PRO A 329 -6.82 7.92 18.85
CA PRO A 329 -5.71 8.32 17.99
C PRO A 329 -4.36 7.82 18.48
N LEU A 330 -4.11 7.80 19.79
CA LEU A 330 -2.87 7.26 20.34
C LEU A 330 -2.70 5.78 19.97
N MET A 331 -3.77 5.00 20.09
CA MET A 331 -3.74 3.58 19.73
C MET A 331 -3.61 3.38 18.22
N GLY A 332 -4.42 4.08 17.42
CA GLY A 332 -4.47 3.89 15.96
C GLY A 332 -3.32 4.52 15.17
N GLN A 333 -2.76 5.64 15.63
CA GLN A 333 -1.73 6.39 14.89
C GLN A 333 -0.32 6.22 15.45
N VAL A 334 -0.17 5.80 16.70
CA VAL A 334 1.16 5.61 17.33
C VAL A 334 1.42 4.13 17.59
N ILE A 335 0.56 3.48 18.37
CA ILE A 335 0.83 2.10 18.84
C ILE A 335 0.64 1.08 17.72
N GLU A 336 -0.42 1.20 16.92
CA GLU A 336 -0.67 0.29 15.79
C GLU A 336 0.48 0.27 14.77
N PRO A 337 0.97 1.41 14.25
CA PRO A 337 2.14 1.40 13.35
C PRO A 337 3.40 0.82 13.98
N MET A 338 3.61 1.01 15.29
CA MET A 338 4.74 0.41 15.99
C MET A 338 4.64 -1.12 16.08
N VAL A 339 3.43 -1.67 16.23
CA VAL A 339 3.20 -3.12 16.33
C VAL A 339 3.16 -3.80 14.97
N TYR A 340 2.53 -3.17 13.97
CA TYR A 340 2.41 -3.72 12.63
C TYR A 340 3.64 -3.46 11.74
N GLY A 341 4.43 -2.42 12.03
CA GLY A 341 5.51 -1.95 11.15
C GLY A 341 4.99 -1.19 9.93
N HIS A 342 5.87 -0.91 8.95
CA HIS A 342 5.46 -0.36 7.66
C HIS A 342 4.61 -1.39 6.91
N SER A 343 3.29 -1.17 6.96
CA SER A 343 2.18 -1.84 6.26
C SER A 343 1.99 -3.36 6.47
N THR A 344 0.71 -3.75 6.57
CA THR A 344 0.26 -5.14 6.63
C THR A 344 0.43 -5.91 5.31
N GLY A 345 1.03 -5.29 4.27
CA GLY A 345 1.10 -5.85 2.92
C GLY A 345 -0.07 -5.44 2.01
N LEU A 346 -0.97 -4.57 2.48
CA LEU A 346 -2.20 -4.18 1.79
C LEU A 346 -2.24 -2.67 1.56
N SER A 347 -2.66 -2.25 0.36
CA SER A 347 -2.90 -0.83 0.11
C SER A 347 -4.11 -0.33 0.93
N PRO A 348 -4.08 0.91 1.46
CA PRO A 348 -5.21 1.49 2.20
C PRO A 348 -6.52 1.48 1.41
N VAL A 349 -6.45 1.71 0.09
CA VAL A 349 -7.61 1.66 -0.80
C VAL A 349 -8.19 0.25 -0.84
N SER A 350 -7.33 -0.75 -0.88
CA SER A 350 -7.69 -2.16 -0.94
C SER A 350 -8.38 -2.63 0.33
N VAL A 351 -8.03 -2.08 1.50
CA VAL A 351 -8.76 -2.34 2.76
C VAL A 351 -10.20 -1.83 2.68
N ILE A 352 -10.42 -0.63 2.14
CA ILE A 352 -11.77 -0.06 1.99
C ILE A 352 -12.60 -0.87 0.99
N VAL A 353 -12.03 -1.17 -0.17
CA VAL A 353 -12.70 -1.96 -1.23
C VAL A 353 -13.03 -3.36 -0.70
N ALA A 354 -12.10 -4.00 0.01
CA ALA A 354 -12.31 -5.28 0.65
C ALA A 354 -13.44 -5.21 1.68
N ALA A 355 -13.46 -4.19 2.55
CA ALA A 355 -14.51 -4.03 3.55
C ALA A 355 -15.89 -3.96 2.89
N ILE A 356 -16.04 -3.19 1.81
CA ILE A 356 -17.30 -3.10 1.05
C ILE A 356 -17.66 -4.45 0.43
N PHE A 357 -16.71 -5.08 -0.28
CA PHE A 357 -16.93 -6.35 -0.98
C PHE A 357 -17.33 -7.49 -0.02
N TRP A 358 -16.56 -7.69 1.05
CA TRP A 358 -16.81 -8.77 2.00
C TRP A 358 -18.07 -8.51 2.84
N THR A 359 -18.39 -7.25 3.16
CA THR A 359 -19.67 -6.92 3.80
C THR A 359 -20.84 -7.25 2.91
N TRP A 360 -20.75 -6.97 1.61
CA TRP A 360 -21.79 -7.36 0.65
C TRP A 360 -21.92 -8.89 0.54
N LEU A 361 -20.80 -9.62 0.56
CA LEU A 361 -20.78 -11.07 0.39
C LEU A 361 -21.32 -11.82 1.63
N TRP A 362 -20.81 -11.51 2.82
CA TRP A 362 -21.05 -12.27 4.06
C TRP A 362 -21.60 -11.42 5.21
N GLY A 363 -22.05 -10.19 4.95
CA GLY A 363 -22.65 -9.31 5.95
C GLY A 363 -21.65 -8.84 7.02
N PRO A 364 -22.09 -8.65 8.28
CA PRO A 364 -21.23 -8.18 9.37
C PRO A 364 -20.02 -9.09 9.63
N ILE A 365 -20.18 -10.41 9.42
CA ILE A 365 -19.07 -11.36 9.58
C ILE A 365 -18.02 -11.11 8.49
N GLY A 366 -18.45 -10.88 7.24
CA GLY A 366 -17.56 -10.52 6.15
C GLY A 366 -16.76 -9.25 6.43
N LEU A 367 -17.37 -8.22 7.04
CA LEU A 367 -16.67 -7.00 7.44
C LEU A 367 -15.51 -7.29 8.41
N ILE A 368 -15.74 -8.12 9.43
CA ILE A 368 -14.71 -8.51 10.40
C ILE A 368 -13.60 -9.32 9.72
N LEU A 369 -13.96 -10.13 8.72
CA LEU A 369 -13.04 -10.98 7.99
C LEU A 369 -12.36 -10.31 6.79
N ALA A 370 -12.72 -9.06 6.47
CA ALA A 370 -12.32 -8.42 5.23
C ALA A 370 -10.80 -8.29 5.09
N THR A 371 -10.14 -7.74 6.11
CA THR A 371 -8.68 -7.57 6.13
C THR A 371 -7.93 -8.91 6.08
N PRO A 372 -8.20 -9.90 6.96
CA PRO A 372 -7.45 -11.16 6.95
C PRO A 372 -7.67 -11.98 5.68
N LEU A 373 -8.88 -12.01 5.12
CA LEU A 373 -9.14 -12.72 3.87
C LEU A 373 -8.44 -12.06 2.68
N THR A 374 -8.49 -10.73 2.61
CA THR A 374 -7.79 -9.97 1.58
C THR A 374 -6.28 -10.14 1.67
N LEU A 375 -5.72 -10.20 2.88
CA LEU A 375 -4.32 -10.53 3.08
C LEU A 375 -3.96 -11.92 2.54
N CYS A 376 -4.78 -12.94 2.81
CA CYS A 376 -4.58 -14.27 2.24
C CYS A 376 -4.62 -14.27 0.71
N LEU A 377 -5.55 -13.52 0.11
CA LEU A 377 -5.66 -13.38 -1.34
C LEU A 377 -4.42 -12.70 -1.95
N VAL A 378 -3.92 -11.64 -1.31
CA VAL A 378 -2.71 -10.94 -1.74
C VAL A 378 -1.47 -11.83 -1.62
N VAL A 379 -1.30 -12.52 -0.49
CA VAL A 379 -0.16 -13.43 -0.30
C VAL A 379 -0.19 -14.57 -1.31
N LEU A 380 -1.37 -15.09 -1.67
CA LEU A 380 -1.49 -16.08 -2.72
C LEU A 380 -1.12 -15.49 -4.09
N GLY A 381 -1.55 -14.27 -4.40
CA GLY A 381 -1.18 -13.55 -5.61
C GLY A 381 0.33 -13.33 -5.77
N ARG A 382 1.07 -13.18 -4.66
CA ARG A 382 2.54 -13.03 -4.66
C ARG A 382 3.31 -14.26 -5.12
N HIS A 383 2.73 -15.44 -4.99
CA HIS A 383 3.42 -16.71 -5.26
C HIS A 383 2.81 -17.49 -6.43
N VAL A 384 1.59 -17.14 -6.85
CA VAL A 384 0.87 -17.78 -7.95
C VAL A 384 0.75 -16.79 -9.11
N GLU A 385 1.51 -17.02 -10.18
CA GLU A 385 1.58 -16.13 -11.36
C GLU A 385 0.20 -15.79 -11.94
N ARG A 386 -0.74 -16.75 -11.97
CA ARG A 386 -2.10 -16.52 -12.47
C ARG A 386 -2.95 -15.59 -11.60
N LEU A 387 -2.55 -15.41 -10.33
CA LEU A 387 -3.23 -14.58 -9.33
C LEU A 387 -2.45 -13.32 -9.00
N GLU A 388 -1.36 -13.02 -9.74
CA GLU A 388 -0.52 -11.84 -9.52
C GLU A 388 -1.33 -10.54 -9.56
N PHE A 389 -2.39 -10.50 -10.37
CA PHE A 389 -3.32 -9.36 -10.42
C PHE A 389 -3.92 -9.02 -9.03
N LEU A 390 -4.06 -9.98 -8.11
CA LEU A 390 -4.50 -9.71 -6.74
C LEU A 390 -3.45 -8.95 -5.94
N ASP A 391 -2.16 -9.26 -6.07
CA ASP A 391 -1.09 -8.48 -5.43
C ASP A 391 -0.99 -7.08 -6.05
N VAL A 392 -1.15 -6.96 -7.37
CA VAL A 392 -1.13 -5.66 -8.06
C VAL A 392 -2.31 -4.78 -7.67
N MET A 393 -3.53 -5.34 -7.57
CA MET A 393 -4.73 -4.57 -7.23
C MET A 393 -4.91 -4.31 -5.73
N LEU A 394 -4.53 -5.27 -4.89
CA LEU A 394 -4.83 -5.26 -3.45
C LEU A 394 -3.60 -5.08 -2.55
N GLY A 395 -2.41 -5.30 -3.09
CA GLY A 395 -1.16 -5.16 -2.38
C GLY A 395 -0.73 -3.70 -2.19
N ASP A 396 0.26 -3.51 -1.34
CA ASP A 396 0.93 -2.23 -1.06
C ASP A 396 2.17 -1.98 -1.90
N ARG A 397 2.47 -2.88 -2.85
CA ARG A 397 3.66 -2.78 -3.72
C ARG A 397 3.42 -1.78 -4.85
N PRO A 398 4.43 -1.00 -5.26
CA PRO A 398 4.30 -0.14 -6.42
C PRO A 398 4.00 -0.99 -7.67
N ALA A 399 2.96 -0.61 -8.40
CA ALA A 399 2.43 -1.40 -9.52
C ALA A 399 3.39 -1.47 -10.73
N LEU A 400 4.32 -0.53 -10.84
CA LEU A 400 5.34 -0.45 -11.89
C LEU A 400 6.73 -0.48 -11.27
N THR A 401 7.67 -1.15 -11.94
CA THR A 401 9.09 -1.09 -11.58
C THR A 401 9.63 0.34 -11.70
N PRO A 402 10.74 0.71 -11.02
CA PRO A 402 11.35 2.02 -11.19
C PRO A 402 11.72 2.34 -12.65
N VAL A 403 12.11 1.32 -13.42
CA VAL A 403 12.42 1.40 -14.85
C VAL A 403 11.17 1.75 -15.67
N GLU A 404 10.05 1.07 -15.41
CA GLU A 404 8.78 1.31 -16.12
C GLU A 404 8.17 2.66 -15.74
N ASN A 405 8.25 3.05 -14.47
CA ASN A 405 7.84 4.37 -14.01
C ASN A 405 8.66 5.48 -14.68
N PHE A 406 9.98 5.31 -14.76
CA PHE A 406 10.84 6.24 -15.50
C PHE A 406 10.38 6.35 -16.95
N TYR A 407 10.19 5.21 -17.63
CA TYR A 407 9.74 5.21 -19.02
C TYR A 407 8.37 5.87 -19.21
N GLN A 408 7.39 5.53 -18.36
CA GLN A 408 6.05 6.11 -18.38
C GLN A 408 6.08 7.63 -18.20
N ARG A 409 6.89 8.14 -17.27
CA ARG A 409 7.02 9.59 -17.02
C ARG A 409 7.67 10.31 -18.19
N MET A 410 8.70 9.72 -18.79
CA MET A 410 9.32 10.27 -20.00
C MET A 410 8.35 10.27 -21.20
N LEU A 411 7.49 9.25 -21.32
CA LEU A 411 6.40 9.23 -22.32
C LEU A 411 5.35 10.31 -22.07
N ALA A 412 5.00 10.55 -20.80
CA ALA A 412 4.08 11.61 -20.40
C ALA A 412 4.70 13.00 -20.62
N GLY A 413 6.03 13.10 -20.56
CA GLY A 413 6.75 14.37 -20.55
C GLY A 413 6.74 15.05 -19.17
N ASP A 414 6.52 14.27 -18.11
CA ASP A 414 6.46 14.75 -16.73
C ASP A 414 7.84 14.65 -16.07
N THR A 415 8.65 15.70 -16.29
CA THR A 415 10.03 15.77 -15.77
C THR A 415 10.06 15.98 -14.27
N ASP A 416 9.10 16.72 -13.71
CA ASP A 416 9.05 17.03 -12.28
C ASP A 416 8.78 15.77 -11.46
N GLU A 417 7.81 14.93 -11.86
CA GLU A 417 7.60 13.65 -11.20
C GLU A 417 8.78 12.69 -11.38
N ALA A 418 9.44 12.73 -12.54
CA ALA A 418 10.61 11.89 -12.79
C ALA A 418 11.79 12.32 -11.91
N LEU A 419 11.96 13.62 -11.68
CA LEU A 419 12.97 14.18 -10.78
C LEU A 419 12.67 13.78 -9.32
N ALA A 420 11.43 13.95 -8.85
CA ALA A 420 11.04 13.53 -7.51
C ALA A 420 11.28 12.03 -7.26
N GLN A 421 11.02 11.18 -8.27
CA GLN A 421 11.38 9.77 -8.21
C GLN A 421 12.89 9.55 -8.17
N ALA A 422 13.65 10.26 -9.02
CA ALA A 422 15.11 10.17 -9.06
C ALA A 422 15.71 10.54 -7.70
N GLU A 423 15.29 11.67 -7.11
CA GLU A 423 15.72 12.13 -5.79
C GLU A 423 15.48 11.08 -4.69
N THR A 424 14.31 10.42 -4.71
CA THR A 424 13.99 9.35 -3.77
C THR A 424 14.97 8.18 -3.91
N LEU A 425 15.27 7.76 -5.14
CA LEU A 425 16.18 6.63 -5.40
C LEU A 425 17.64 6.98 -5.07
N LEU A 426 18.04 8.24 -5.30
CA LEU A 426 19.39 8.77 -5.00
C LEU A 426 19.68 8.88 -3.50
N GLN A 427 18.68 8.75 -2.63
CA GLN A 427 18.91 8.59 -1.19
C GLN A 427 19.59 7.26 -0.84
N GLU A 428 19.46 6.25 -1.70
CA GLU A 428 19.94 4.88 -1.45
C GLU A 428 21.00 4.40 -2.45
N ARG A 429 21.25 5.16 -3.53
CA ARG A 429 22.24 4.82 -4.55
C ARG A 429 22.97 6.04 -5.09
N SER A 430 24.14 5.81 -5.70
CA SER A 430 24.88 6.86 -6.41
C SER A 430 24.19 7.27 -7.72
N LEU A 431 24.57 8.42 -8.27
CA LEU A 431 24.02 8.91 -9.54
C LEU A 431 24.35 7.96 -10.70
N SER A 432 25.56 7.39 -10.72
CA SER A 432 25.94 6.38 -11.72
C SER A 432 25.06 5.13 -11.63
N SER A 433 24.77 4.66 -10.42
CA SER A 433 23.91 3.48 -10.21
C SER A 433 22.46 3.78 -10.63
N TYR A 434 21.93 4.97 -10.33
CA TYR A 434 20.61 5.38 -10.81
C TYR A 434 20.52 5.38 -12.35
N TYR A 435 21.50 5.97 -13.04
CA TYR A 435 21.48 6.00 -14.49
C TYR A 435 21.61 4.62 -15.13
N ASP A 436 22.49 3.76 -14.61
CA ASP A 436 22.68 2.40 -15.14
C ASP A 436 21.49 1.48 -14.87
N GLU A 437 20.93 1.54 -13.66
CA GLU A 437 19.90 0.60 -13.23
C GLU A 437 18.48 1.02 -13.61
N VAL A 438 18.23 2.33 -13.79
CA VAL A 438 16.89 2.89 -14.04
C VAL A 438 16.83 3.62 -15.36
N ALA A 439 17.55 4.74 -15.50
CA ALA A 439 17.36 5.66 -16.62
C ALA A 439 17.71 5.02 -17.98
N LEU A 440 18.87 4.37 -18.09
CA LEU A 440 19.30 3.69 -19.33
C LEU A 440 18.37 2.53 -19.67
N LYS A 441 17.95 1.72 -18.69
CA LYS A 441 17.01 0.62 -18.93
C LYS A 441 15.65 1.14 -19.40
N GLY A 442 15.16 2.26 -18.85
CA GLY A 442 13.91 2.90 -19.27
C GLY A 442 14.01 3.52 -20.67
N LEU A 443 15.12 4.17 -20.98
CA LEU A 443 15.44 4.64 -22.33
C LEU A 443 15.50 3.51 -23.36
N ARG A 444 15.98 2.32 -22.96
CA ARG A 444 15.95 1.14 -23.84
C ARG A 444 14.54 0.67 -24.14
N LEU A 445 13.61 0.71 -23.17
CA LEU A 445 12.19 0.45 -23.45
C LEU A 445 11.65 1.42 -24.51
N ALA A 446 11.98 2.72 -24.39
CA ALA A 446 11.61 3.74 -25.37
C ALA A 446 12.23 3.51 -26.75
N ALA A 447 13.51 3.13 -26.80
CA ALA A 447 14.22 2.83 -28.05
C ALA A 447 13.60 1.63 -28.77
N ASN A 448 13.32 0.55 -28.04
CA ASN A 448 12.66 -0.64 -28.57
C ASN A 448 11.26 -0.32 -29.11
N ASP A 449 10.47 0.51 -28.42
CA ASP A 449 9.15 0.95 -28.90
C ASP A 449 9.22 1.83 -30.14
N ALA A 450 10.26 2.68 -30.24
CA ALA A 450 10.51 3.47 -31.43
C ALA A 450 10.88 2.58 -32.63
N GLU A 451 11.73 1.56 -32.43
CA GLU A 451 12.11 0.62 -33.48
C GLU A 451 10.96 -0.26 -33.98
N ARG A 452 10.06 -0.67 -33.07
CA ARG A 452 8.82 -1.37 -33.41
C ARG A 452 7.80 -0.48 -34.16
N GLY A 453 8.06 0.81 -34.28
CA GLY A 453 7.15 1.78 -34.91
C GLY A 453 5.93 2.12 -34.06
N VAL A 454 5.92 1.75 -32.77
CA VAL A 454 4.83 2.06 -31.82
C VAL A 454 4.91 3.53 -31.39
N LEU A 455 6.13 4.04 -31.22
CA LEU A 455 6.37 5.42 -30.80
C LEU A 455 6.47 6.36 -32.01
N ARG A 456 5.49 7.28 -32.14
CA ARG A 456 5.50 8.30 -33.20
C ARG A 456 6.68 9.28 -33.02
N PRO A 457 7.21 9.89 -34.10
CA PRO A 457 8.35 10.82 -34.03
C PRO A 457 8.16 11.97 -33.04
N GLU A 458 6.96 12.54 -32.97
CA GLU A 458 6.63 13.62 -32.02
C GLU A 458 6.74 13.18 -30.55
N LYS A 459 6.32 11.94 -30.25
CA LYS A 459 6.44 11.37 -28.90
C LYS A 459 7.89 11.05 -28.58
N LEU A 460 8.66 10.57 -29.56
CA LEU A 460 10.08 10.31 -29.40
C LEU A 460 10.86 11.59 -29.07
N GLU A 461 10.54 12.70 -29.75
CA GLU A 461 11.10 14.02 -29.43
C GLU A 461 10.71 14.50 -28.03
N ARG A 462 9.46 14.27 -27.59
CA ARG A 462 9.03 14.56 -26.22
C ARG A 462 9.83 13.78 -25.19
N VAL A 463 10.00 12.48 -25.39
CA VAL A 463 10.83 11.61 -24.54
C VAL A 463 12.26 12.15 -24.47
N LYS A 464 12.86 12.48 -25.62
CA LYS A 464 14.23 13.04 -25.69
C LYS A 464 14.34 14.33 -24.87
N ASN A 465 13.40 15.26 -25.04
CA ASN A 465 13.40 16.53 -24.34
C ASN A 465 13.20 16.35 -22.82
N ALA A 466 12.30 15.45 -22.42
CA ALA A 466 12.05 15.14 -21.02
C ALA A 466 13.29 14.54 -20.34
N VAL A 467 13.96 13.58 -20.99
CA VAL A 467 15.19 12.99 -20.45
C VAL A 467 16.31 14.03 -20.38
N THR A 468 16.43 14.90 -21.39
CA THR A 468 17.42 15.99 -21.38
C THR A 468 17.15 16.97 -20.24
N GLY A 469 15.88 17.31 -19.99
CA GLY A 469 15.46 18.12 -18.84
C GLY A 469 15.89 17.47 -17.53
N LEU A 470 15.53 16.19 -17.33
CA LEU A 470 15.90 15.44 -16.12
C LEU A 470 17.41 15.38 -15.89
N VAL A 471 18.21 15.15 -16.94
CA VAL A 471 19.68 15.14 -16.83
C VAL A 471 20.19 16.52 -16.40
N ASN A 472 19.63 17.61 -16.93
CA ASN A 472 20.00 18.97 -16.52
C ASN A 472 19.61 19.26 -15.08
N ASP A 473 18.43 18.83 -14.64
CA ASP A 473 17.96 19.03 -13.26
C ASP A 473 18.83 18.25 -12.25
N LEU A 474 19.37 17.10 -12.64
CA LEU A 474 20.31 16.30 -11.85
C LEU A 474 21.77 16.80 -11.92
N ALA A 475 22.05 17.92 -12.57
CA ALA A 475 23.42 18.44 -12.75
C ALA A 475 24.14 18.77 -11.44
N GLU A 476 23.43 19.22 -10.41
CA GLU A 476 24.04 19.55 -9.10
C GLU A 476 24.17 18.33 -8.17
N THR A 477 23.53 17.20 -8.50
CA THR A 477 23.54 16.00 -7.65
C THR A 477 24.92 15.32 -7.67
N PRO A 478 25.63 15.15 -6.55
CA PRO A 478 26.94 14.50 -6.54
C PRO A 478 26.82 13.00 -6.82
N ASP A 479 27.80 12.43 -7.55
CA ASP A 479 27.90 10.98 -7.72
C ASP A 479 28.73 10.36 -6.59
N ARG A 480 28.06 9.97 -5.50
CA ARG A 480 28.68 9.34 -4.33
C ARG A 480 27.72 8.37 -3.69
N ASP A 481 28.26 7.37 -2.99
CA ASP A 481 27.43 6.46 -2.21
C ASP A 481 26.76 7.24 -1.07
N PRO A 482 25.45 7.07 -0.87
CA PRO A 482 24.77 7.70 0.26
C PRO A 482 25.29 7.13 1.58
N PRO A 483 25.22 7.92 2.67
CA PRO A 483 25.57 7.43 4.00
C PRO A 483 24.73 6.17 4.33
N GLN A 484 25.38 5.13 4.86
CA GLN A 484 24.69 3.89 5.21
C GLN A 484 23.51 4.19 6.14
N PRO A 485 22.31 3.67 5.86
CA PRO A 485 21.18 3.81 6.76
C PRO A 485 21.51 3.15 8.10
N GLU A 486 21.42 3.89 9.20
CA GLU A 486 21.44 3.32 10.55
C GLU A 486 20.23 2.38 10.72
N ASP A 487 20.50 1.12 11.09
CA ASP A 487 19.58 0.15 11.71
C ASP A 487 18.08 0.19 11.28
N LYS A 488 17.79 0.23 9.97
CA LYS A 488 16.44 -0.07 9.48
C LYS A 488 16.25 -1.59 9.38
N PRO A 489 15.24 -2.18 10.03
CA PRO A 489 14.96 -3.61 9.89
C PRO A 489 14.69 -3.95 8.42
N PRO A 490 15.19 -5.10 7.92
CA PRO A 490 15.07 -5.46 6.51
C PRO A 490 13.60 -5.62 6.15
N THR A 491 13.09 -4.66 5.39
CA THR A 491 11.80 -4.81 4.72
C THR A 491 12.06 -5.72 3.51
N PRO A 492 11.31 -6.81 3.31
CA PRO A 492 11.51 -7.64 2.13
C PRO A 492 11.27 -6.79 0.89
N PRO A 493 12.25 -6.68 -0.04
CA PRO A 493 12.11 -5.82 -1.21
C PRO A 493 10.89 -6.24 -2.01
N SER A 494 10.10 -5.26 -2.46
CA SER A 494 8.99 -5.47 -3.40
C SER A 494 9.49 -6.12 -4.69
N ALA A 495 8.63 -6.77 -5.48
CA ALA A 495 9.04 -7.32 -6.78
C ALA A 495 9.64 -6.23 -7.71
N ALA A 496 9.16 -4.99 -7.57
CA ALA A 496 9.69 -3.81 -8.25
C ALA A 496 11.09 -3.40 -7.77
N GLU A 497 11.38 -3.55 -6.47
CA GLU A 497 12.73 -3.34 -5.91
C GLU A 497 13.65 -4.54 -6.15
N GLN A 498 13.12 -5.77 -6.23
CA GLN A 498 13.85 -6.97 -6.64
C GLN A 498 14.25 -6.93 -8.13
N ALA A 499 13.53 -6.14 -8.95
CA ALA A 499 13.93 -5.87 -10.34
C ALA A 499 15.21 -5.02 -10.41
N LEU A 500 15.57 -4.32 -9.34
CA LEU A 500 16.85 -3.66 -9.18
C LEU A 500 17.85 -4.59 -8.49
N PRO A 501 19.17 -4.43 -8.74
CA PRO A 501 20.20 -5.15 -8.00
C PRO A 501 20.06 -4.93 -6.48
N ALA A 502 20.07 -6.01 -5.70
CA ALA A 502 19.93 -5.95 -4.23
C ALA A 502 21.03 -5.13 -3.53
N ARG A 503 22.17 -4.91 -4.20
CA ARG A 503 23.22 -4.02 -3.75
C ARG A 503 23.61 -3.11 -4.93
N PRO A 504 23.47 -1.78 -4.81
CA PRO A 504 23.90 -0.85 -5.84
C PRO A 504 25.38 -1.06 -6.18
N ALA A 505 25.75 -0.78 -7.43
CA ALA A 505 27.17 -0.65 -7.77
C ALA A 505 27.80 0.45 -6.90
N PRO A 506 29.00 0.21 -6.33
CA PRO A 506 29.67 1.23 -5.52
C PRO A 506 29.93 2.48 -6.37
N ALA A 507 29.98 3.64 -5.72
CA ALA A 507 30.36 4.87 -6.39
C ALA A 507 31.76 4.77 -7.01
N ILE A 508 31.97 5.47 -8.12
CA ILE A 508 33.25 5.49 -8.80
C ILE A 508 34.25 6.23 -7.89
N PRO A 509 35.41 5.62 -7.57
CA PRO A 509 36.42 6.30 -6.78
C PRO A 509 36.90 7.56 -7.51
N VAL A 510 36.94 8.71 -6.82
CA VAL A 510 37.56 9.93 -7.38
C VAL A 510 39.07 9.74 -7.33
N PRO A 511 39.78 9.57 -8.47
CA PRO A 511 41.22 9.47 -8.44
C PRO A 511 41.81 10.82 -7.98
N PRO A 512 42.97 10.81 -7.30
CA PRO A 512 43.73 12.03 -7.03
C PRO A 512 43.91 12.80 -8.34
N ARG A 513 43.86 14.13 -8.29
CA ARG A 513 44.09 15.02 -9.44
C ARG A 513 45.58 14.95 -9.84
N ALA A 514 46.04 13.77 -10.26
CA ALA A 514 47.38 13.52 -10.75
C ALA A 514 47.59 14.35 -12.03
N GLU A 515 48.82 14.82 -12.23
CA GLU A 515 49.21 15.68 -13.34
C GLU A 515 48.84 15.04 -14.68
N ARG A 516 47.72 15.49 -15.25
CA ARG A 516 47.22 15.01 -16.55
C ARG A 516 48.15 15.52 -17.65
N ALA A 517 48.66 14.63 -18.48
CA ALA A 517 49.57 14.96 -19.56
C ALA A 517 48.86 15.00 -20.94
N GLY A 518 49.32 15.88 -21.82
CA GLY A 518 48.90 15.94 -23.23
C GLY A 518 47.43 16.33 -23.42
N ALA A 519 46.73 15.63 -24.32
CA ALA A 519 45.33 15.97 -24.66
C ALA A 519 44.36 15.87 -23.46
N TRP A 520 44.71 15.13 -22.40
CA TRP A 520 43.91 15.00 -21.17
C TRP A 520 43.91 16.25 -20.28
N SER A 521 44.76 17.24 -20.55
CA SER A 521 44.76 18.54 -19.87
C SER A 521 43.80 19.56 -20.50
N SER A 522 43.15 19.20 -21.62
CA SER A 522 42.08 20.00 -22.25
C SER A 522 40.92 20.24 -21.27
N GLU A 523 40.13 21.29 -21.49
CA GLU A 523 38.90 21.52 -20.72
C GLU A 523 37.86 20.42 -20.98
N ARG A 524 37.80 19.87 -22.20
CA ARG A 524 36.84 18.83 -22.61
C ARG A 524 37.53 17.70 -23.40
N PRO A 525 38.37 16.88 -22.73
CA PRO A 525 39.17 15.85 -23.38
C PRO A 525 38.35 14.68 -23.95
N VAL A 526 37.14 14.43 -23.44
CA VAL A 526 36.32 13.30 -23.87
C VAL A 526 35.24 13.76 -24.86
N LEU A 527 35.19 13.13 -26.03
CA LEU A 527 34.13 13.32 -27.02
C LEU A 527 33.09 12.21 -26.88
N CYS A 528 31.91 12.52 -26.34
CA CYS A 528 30.78 11.61 -26.21
C CYS A 528 29.91 11.70 -27.46
N LEU A 529 30.02 10.72 -28.35
CA LEU A 529 29.31 10.64 -29.62
C LEU A 529 28.08 9.73 -29.48
N ALA A 530 26.90 10.27 -29.76
CA ALA A 530 25.69 9.47 -29.86
C ALA A 530 25.74 8.55 -31.09
N GLY A 531 25.27 7.31 -30.93
CA GLY A 531 25.27 6.27 -31.96
C GLY A 531 24.31 6.57 -33.11
N ARG A 532 23.22 5.79 -33.19
CA ARG A 532 22.30 5.76 -34.34
C ARG A 532 21.01 6.51 -34.08
N GLY A 533 20.50 6.49 -32.85
CA GLY A 533 19.18 6.99 -32.50
C GLY A 533 19.22 8.34 -31.75
N PRO A 534 18.11 9.10 -31.76
CA PRO A 534 18.00 10.35 -31.01
C PRO A 534 18.07 10.13 -29.49
N LEU A 535 17.75 8.94 -29.00
CA LEU A 535 17.87 8.59 -27.58
C LEU A 535 19.32 8.27 -27.15
N ASP A 536 20.21 7.93 -28.09
CA ASP A 536 21.64 7.71 -27.80
C ASP A 536 22.33 9.01 -27.36
N GLU A 537 21.75 10.15 -27.72
CA GLU A 537 22.19 11.48 -27.28
C GLU A 537 21.94 11.68 -25.79
N ALA A 538 20.79 11.25 -25.28
CA ALA A 538 20.50 11.27 -23.85
C ALA A 538 21.46 10.36 -23.07
N ALA A 539 21.76 9.17 -23.59
CA ALA A 539 22.78 8.28 -23.00
C ALA A 539 24.17 8.93 -22.98
N SER A 540 24.54 9.65 -24.04
CA SER A 540 25.80 10.38 -24.13
C SER A 540 25.86 11.57 -23.16
N ALA A 541 24.73 12.25 -22.92
CA ALA A 541 24.62 13.32 -21.94
C ALA A 541 24.80 12.82 -20.50
N MET A 542 24.18 11.69 -20.15
CA MET A 542 24.39 11.04 -18.85
C MET A 542 25.85 10.64 -18.65
N LEU A 543 26.50 10.06 -19.68
CA LEU A 543 27.93 9.72 -19.62
C LEU A 543 28.80 10.95 -19.42
N ALA A 544 28.57 12.02 -20.19
CA ALA A 544 29.31 13.27 -20.08
C ALA A 544 29.19 13.89 -18.68
N GLN A 545 27.99 13.87 -18.10
CA GLN A 545 27.74 14.39 -16.77
C GLN A 545 28.48 13.60 -15.68
N ILE A 546 28.48 12.26 -15.73
CA ILE A 546 29.25 11.45 -14.76
C ILE A 546 30.76 11.69 -14.93
N LEU A 547 31.26 11.77 -16.17
CA LEU A 547 32.67 12.08 -16.45
C LEU A 547 33.09 13.43 -15.83
N GLU A 548 32.27 14.46 -16.00
CA GLU A 548 32.51 15.81 -15.44
C GLU A 548 32.56 15.78 -13.91
N LYS A 549 31.65 15.04 -13.26
CA LYS A 549 31.65 14.83 -11.80
C LYS A 549 32.91 14.14 -11.29
N HIS A 550 33.57 13.34 -12.13
CA HIS A 550 34.85 12.69 -11.83
C HIS A 550 36.06 13.47 -12.39
N GLY A 551 35.84 14.72 -12.81
CA GLY A 551 36.88 15.66 -13.20
C GLY A 551 37.42 15.48 -14.63
N LEU A 552 36.75 14.69 -15.48
CA LEU A 552 37.02 14.60 -16.91
C LEU A 552 35.98 15.41 -17.68
N GLY A 553 36.37 16.56 -18.22
CA GLY A 553 35.44 17.33 -19.06
C GLY A 553 35.03 16.56 -20.31
N ALA A 554 33.76 16.64 -20.66
CA ALA A 554 33.21 15.92 -21.80
C ALA A 554 32.42 16.87 -22.70
N ARG A 555 32.34 16.54 -23.99
CA ARG A 555 31.43 17.22 -24.92
C ARG A 555 30.54 16.20 -25.60
N VAL A 556 29.24 16.46 -25.56
CA VAL A 556 28.23 15.61 -26.20
C VAL A 556 28.07 16.06 -27.64
N VAL A 557 28.02 15.08 -28.55
CA VAL A 557 27.78 15.31 -29.96
C VAL A 557 26.56 14.49 -30.41
N PRO A 558 25.57 15.14 -31.06
CA PRO A 558 24.32 14.50 -31.45
C PRO A 558 24.53 13.42 -32.50
N HIS A 559 23.56 12.50 -32.59
CA HIS A 559 23.63 11.33 -33.47
C HIS A 559 23.73 11.71 -34.96
N GLU A 560 23.25 12.90 -35.35
CA GLU A 560 23.38 13.44 -36.71
C GLU A 560 24.84 13.60 -37.15
N ALA A 561 25.74 13.85 -36.21
CA ALA A 561 27.17 13.97 -36.47
C ALA A 561 27.86 12.63 -36.73
N SER A 562 27.26 11.50 -36.33
CA SER A 562 27.75 10.14 -36.62
C SER A 562 27.51 9.74 -38.10
N SER A 563 26.69 10.53 -38.81
CA SER A 563 26.40 10.37 -40.22
C SER A 563 27.66 10.51 -41.10
N ARG A 564 27.63 9.82 -42.25
CA ARG A 564 28.76 9.76 -43.18
C ARG A 564 29.22 11.15 -43.67
N ALA A 565 28.29 12.11 -43.75
CA ALA A 565 28.56 13.47 -44.21
C ALA A 565 29.13 14.40 -43.11
N GLN A 566 28.84 14.14 -41.84
CA GLN A 566 29.17 15.05 -40.74
C GLN A 566 30.37 14.57 -39.91
N VAL A 567 30.69 13.27 -39.88
CA VAL A 567 31.89 12.74 -39.17
C VAL A 567 33.17 13.45 -39.64
N GLY A 568 33.27 13.81 -40.92
CA GLY A 568 34.43 14.54 -41.45
C GLY A 568 34.59 15.94 -40.87
N LYS A 569 33.51 16.57 -40.40
CA LYS A 569 33.48 17.92 -39.82
C LYS A 569 33.69 17.95 -38.31
N LEU A 570 33.85 16.79 -37.67
CA LEU A 570 34.19 16.75 -36.25
C LEU A 570 35.50 17.51 -36.01
N ASP A 571 35.47 18.41 -35.05
CA ASP A 571 36.64 19.16 -34.61
C ASP A 571 37.54 18.24 -33.77
N PRO A 572 38.77 17.92 -34.19
CA PRO A 572 39.64 17.00 -33.47
C PRO A 572 40.43 17.66 -32.33
N THR A 573 40.36 18.98 -32.18
CA THR A 573 41.23 19.70 -31.25
C THR A 573 40.91 19.34 -29.79
N GLY A 574 41.96 19.05 -29.02
CA GLY A 574 41.85 18.78 -27.58
C GLY A 574 41.14 17.47 -27.20
N VAL A 575 40.90 16.55 -28.15
CA VAL A 575 40.27 15.25 -27.87
C VAL A 575 41.32 14.21 -27.49
N ALA A 576 41.18 13.66 -26.29
CA ALA A 576 42.00 12.57 -25.78
C ALA A 576 41.34 11.19 -25.92
N MET A 577 40.00 11.14 -25.99
CA MET A 577 39.24 9.89 -26.10
C MET A 577 37.88 10.13 -26.75
N VAL A 578 37.40 9.17 -27.56
CA VAL A 578 36.03 9.18 -28.10
C VAL A 578 35.24 8.06 -27.45
N CYS A 579 34.13 8.40 -26.81
CA CYS A 579 33.17 7.45 -26.26
C CYS A 579 31.93 7.44 -27.13
N ILE A 580 31.52 6.27 -27.63
CA ILE A 580 30.35 6.12 -28.50
C ILE A 580 29.25 5.40 -27.72
N SER A 581 28.07 6.01 -27.62
CA SER A 581 26.94 5.48 -26.85
C SER A 581 25.91 4.82 -27.76
N TYR A 582 25.56 3.56 -27.50
CA TYR A 582 24.48 2.84 -28.16
C TYR A 582 23.52 2.24 -27.12
N LEU A 583 22.25 2.68 -27.14
CA LEU A 583 21.17 2.06 -26.34
C LEU A 583 20.73 0.71 -26.89
N ASP A 584 20.73 0.57 -28.22
CA ASP A 584 20.51 -0.70 -28.90
C ASP A 584 21.26 -0.73 -30.24
N ILE A 585 21.83 -1.89 -30.56
CA ILE A 585 22.35 -2.22 -31.89
C ILE A 585 21.40 -3.22 -32.50
N SER A 586 20.25 -2.74 -32.98
CA SER A 586 19.30 -3.58 -33.70
C SER A 586 19.89 -4.05 -35.04
N GLY A 587 20.41 -5.28 -35.02
CA GLY A 587 20.90 -6.02 -36.19
C GLY A 587 22.43 -6.17 -36.29
N SER A 588 22.97 -6.00 -37.50
CA SER A 588 24.37 -6.25 -37.83
C SER A 588 25.29 -5.11 -37.32
N PRO A 589 26.43 -5.42 -36.65
CA PRO A 589 27.38 -4.42 -36.16
C PRO A 589 28.15 -3.69 -37.28
N ALA A 590 27.74 -3.85 -38.53
CA ALA A 590 28.33 -3.19 -39.69
C ALA A 590 28.32 -1.66 -39.55
N HIS A 591 27.22 -1.07 -39.05
CA HIS A 591 27.14 0.39 -38.91
C HIS A 591 28.20 0.93 -37.94
N LEU A 592 28.30 0.31 -36.75
CA LEU A 592 29.31 0.63 -35.75
C LEU A 592 30.72 0.45 -36.31
N ARG A 593 31.01 -0.67 -36.98
CA ARG A 593 32.30 -0.93 -37.63
C ARG A 593 32.68 0.16 -38.63
N TYR A 594 31.74 0.58 -39.48
CA TYR A 594 31.98 1.66 -40.44
C TYR A 594 32.16 3.02 -39.75
N LEU A 595 31.45 3.30 -38.66
CA LEU A 595 31.63 4.51 -37.87
C LEU A 595 33.03 4.56 -37.24
N LEU A 596 33.45 3.49 -36.57
CA LEU A 596 34.77 3.36 -35.97
C LEU A 596 35.89 3.53 -37.00
N ARG A 597 35.75 2.92 -38.19
CA ARG A 597 36.71 3.08 -39.27
C ARG A 597 36.82 4.54 -39.74
N ARG A 598 35.71 5.27 -39.85
CA ARG A 598 35.72 6.70 -40.20
C ARG A 598 36.34 7.55 -39.10
N LEU A 599 36.04 7.26 -37.84
CA LEU A 599 36.61 7.96 -36.69
C LEU A 599 38.12 7.76 -36.61
N ARG A 600 38.63 6.53 -36.80
CA ARG A 600 40.08 6.26 -36.85
C ARG A 600 40.79 7.00 -37.99
N GLN A 601 40.12 7.19 -39.13
CA GLN A 601 40.66 7.99 -40.23
C GLN A 601 40.73 9.48 -39.89
N ARG A 602 39.78 10.00 -39.10
CA ARG A 602 39.70 11.42 -38.73
C ARG A 602 40.53 11.79 -37.51
N LEU A 603 40.66 10.85 -36.57
CA LEU A 603 41.32 10.97 -35.26
C LEU A 603 42.34 9.82 -35.10
N PRO A 604 43.47 9.86 -35.83
CA PRO A 604 44.48 8.82 -35.72
C PRO A 604 45.12 8.83 -34.33
N GLY A 605 45.23 7.65 -33.70
CA GLY A 605 45.88 7.49 -32.39
C GLY A 605 45.01 7.84 -31.18
N VAL A 606 43.77 8.29 -31.38
CA VAL A 606 42.82 8.53 -30.27
C VAL A 606 42.10 7.21 -29.92
N PRO A 607 42.12 6.78 -28.65
CA PRO A 607 41.40 5.59 -28.21
C PRO A 607 39.88 5.76 -28.36
N LEU A 608 39.24 4.69 -28.84
CA LEU A 608 37.79 4.60 -29.05
C LEU A 608 37.18 3.63 -28.04
N LEU A 609 36.26 4.13 -27.22
CA LEU A 609 35.42 3.33 -26.33
C LEU A 609 34.01 3.24 -26.89
N VAL A 610 33.43 2.05 -26.86
CA VAL A 610 32.04 1.82 -27.23
C VAL A 610 31.26 1.36 -26.01
N GLY A 611 30.25 2.13 -25.65
CA GLY A 611 29.22 1.81 -24.67
C GLY A 611 28.07 1.08 -25.35
N LEU A 612 27.94 -0.20 -25.02
CA LEU A 612 26.85 -1.08 -25.43
C LEU A 612 25.99 -1.34 -24.20
N TRP A 613 25.06 -0.43 -23.93
CA TRP A 613 24.27 -0.46 -22.69
C TRP A 613 23.37 -1.71 -22.49
N PRO A 614 23.09 -2.55 -23.51
CA PRO A 614 22.54 -3.88 -23.27
C PRO A 614 23.54 -4.85 -22.61
N GLU A 615 23.24 -5.32 -21.39
CA GLU A 615 23.89 -6.52 -20.86
C GLU A 615 23.62 -7.73 -21.77
N GLY A 616 24.68 -8.45 -22.15
CA GLY A 616 24.58 -9.67 -22.96
C GLY A 616 24.68 -9.49 -24.48
N GLU A 617 25.07 -8.30 -24.97
CA GLU A 617 25.33 -8.12 -26.40
C GLU A 617 26.42 -9.08 -26.90
N ALA A 618 26.23 -9.64 -28.10
CA ALA A 618 27.17 -10.60 -28.69
C ALA A 618 28.59 -10.01 -28.84
N VAL A 619 28.69 -8.69 -29.07
CA VAL A 619 29.99 -7.98 -29.18
C VAL A 619 30.72 -7.92 -27.83
N LEU A 620 30.00 -7.92 -26.71
CA LEU A 620 30.57 -7.92 -25.36
C LEU A 620 31.04 -9.32 -24.92
N THR A 621 30.43 -10.37 -25.47
CA THR A 621 30.68 -11.77 -25.06
C THR A 621 31.60 -12.52 -26.03
N ASP A 622 31.63 -12.13 -27.31
CA ASP A 622 32.46 -12.75 -28.35
C ASP A 622 33.68 -11.87 -28.71
N ALA A 623 34.86 -12.31 -28.26
CA ALA A 623 36.13 -11.64 -28.53
C ALA A 623 36.53 -11.61 -30.02
N SER A 624 35.96 -12.47 -30.87
CA SER A 624 36.17 -12.44 -32.32
C SER A 624 35.34 -11.34 -32.98
N LEU A 625 34.09 -11.17 -32.53
CA LEU A 625 33.18 -10.12 -33.00
C LEU A 625 33.66 -8.73 -32.55
N ALA A 626 34.12 -8.60 -31.29
CA ALA A 626 34.74 -7.38 -30.78
C ALA A 626 35.96 -6.93 -31.61
N ARG A 627 36.83 -7.88 -31.97
CA ARG A 627 37.99 -7.62 -32.85
C ARG A 627 37.56 -7.24 -34.27
N ALA A 628 36.49 -7.83 -34.78
CA ALA A 628 35.95 -7.49 -36.10
C ALA A 628 35.28 -6.10 -36.14
N VAL A 629 34.83 -5.57 -35.01
CA VAL A 629 34.25 -4.22 -34.90
C VAL A 629 35.35 -3.16 -34.74
N GLY A 630 36.37 -3.44 -33.93
CA GLY A 630 37.63 -2.68 -33.93
C GLY A 630 37.71 -1.45 -33.02
N ALA A 631 36.93 -1.39 -31.93
CA ALA A 631 37.15 -0.41 -30.85
C ALA A 631 38.26 -0.86 -29.88
N ASP A 632 38.78 0.09 -29.10
CA ASP A 632 39.86 -0.15 -28.13
C ASP A 632 39.31 -0.63 -26.78
N HIS A 633 38.12 -0.15 -26.40
CA HIS A 633 37.40 -0.54 -25.19
C HIS A 633 35.91 -0.78 -25.45
N TYR A 634 35.32 -1.74 -24.74
CA TYR A 634 33.88 -2.01 -24.74
C TYR A 634 33.35 -2.06 -23.31
N THR A 635 32.19 -1.44 -23.07
CA THR A 635 31.57 -1.35 -21.75
C THR A 635 30.06 -1.52 -21.85
N SER A 636 29.44 -2.01 -20.78
CA SER A 636 27.98 -2.24 -20.71
C SER A 636 27.25 -1.35 -19.72
N SER A 637 27.98 -0.47 -19.02
CA SER A 637 27.43 0.46 -18.04
C SER A 637 28.21 1.77 -18.06
N LEU A 638 27.56 2.87 -17.68
CA LEU A 638 28.18 4.17 -17.50
C LEU A 638 29.26 4.11 -16.43
N HIS A 639 29.01 3.37 -15.34
CA HIS A 639 30.01 3.13 -14.30
C HIS A 639 31.30 2.53 -14.88
N ALA A 640 31.19 1.50 -15.73
CA ALA A 640 32.35 0.88 -16.38
C ALA A 640 33.01 1.81 -17.42
N ALA A 641 32.22 2.58 -18.17
CA ALA A 641 32.72 3.53 -19.15
C ALA A 641 33.57 4.64 -18.51
N VAL A 642 33.08 5.25 -17.43
CA VAL A 642 33.82 6.29 -16.70
C VAL A 642 35.07 5.71 -16.05
N THR A 643 34.98 4.52 -15.44
CA THR A 643 36.14 3.83 -14.86
C THR A 643 37.23 3.57 -15.92
N ALA A 644 36.84 3.14 -17.12
CA ALA A 644 37.77 2.94 -18.22
C ALA A 644 38.42 4.27 -18.67
N CYS A 645 37.65 5.35 -18.77
CA CYS A 645 38.18 6.67 -19.12
C CYS A 645 39.20 7.17 -18.09
N LEU A 646 38.89 7.04 -16.80
CA LEU A 646 39.80 7.43 -15.71
C LEU A 646 41.09 6.60 -15.72
N LYS A 647 40.98 5.29 -15.99
CA LYS A 647 42.13 4.41 -16.10
C LYS A 647 43.07 4.84 -17.23
N VAL A 648 42.54 5.06 -18.44
CA VAL A 648 43.32 5.52 -19.61
C VAL A 648 43.93 6.91 -19.36
N ALA A 649 43.19 7.81 -18.70
CA ALA A 649 43.70 9.13 -18.33
C ALA A 649 44.87 9.07 -17.34
N SER A 650 44.87 8.07 -16.44
CA SER A 650 45.89 7.89 -15.40
C SER A 650 47.15 7.16 -15.88
N SER A 651 47.04 6.23 -16.83
CA SER A 651 48.16 5.38 -17.27
C SER A 651 48.98 5.98 -18.40
N GLY A 652 48.48 6.99 -19.12
CA GLY A 652 49.16 7.58 -20.28
C GLY A 652 49.39 6.60 -21.45
N GLU A 653 48.91 5.37 -21.36
CA GLU A 653 49.10 4.31 -22.35
C GLU A 653 48.02 4.35 -23.43
N GLN A 654 48.45 4.50 -24.69
CA GLN A 654 47.62 4.35 -25.89
C GLN A 654 47.48 2.87 -26.33
N THR A 655 47.59 1.91 -25.42
CA THR A 655 47.62 0.46 -25.76
C THR A 655 46.34 -0.25 -25.29
N PRO A 656 45.71 -1.11 -26.12
CA PRO A 656 44.41 -1.69 -25.81
C PRO A 656 44.48 -2.62 -24.60
N VAL A 657 43.76 -2.25 -23.54
CA VAL A 657 43.52 -3.14 -22.39
C VAL A 657 42.51 -4.19 -22.82
N ALA A 658 43.01 -5.41 -23.07
CA ALA A 658 42.17 -6.57 -23.33
C ALA A 658 41.18 -6.79 -22.18
N ALA A 659 39.95 -7.16 -22.55
CA ALA A 659 38.83 -7.45 -21.67
C ALA A 659 39.24 -8.29 -20.44
N GLN A 660 39.36 -7.64 -19.28
CA GLN A 660 39.43 -8.29 -17.98
C GLN A 660 38.47 -7.59 -17.03
N ALA A 661 37.20 -7.99 -17.10
CA ALA A 661 36.22 -7.81 -16.02
C ALA A 661 34.96 -8.65 -16.30
N VAL A 662 35.09 -9.93 -16.63
CA VAL A 662 33.95 -10.89 -16.60
C VAL A 662 34.47 -12.27 -16.16
N MET A 663 35.07 -12.39 -14.97
CA MET A 663 35.25 -13.70 -14.31
C MET A 663 35.73 -13.54 -12.85
N GLU A 664 34.88 -12.99 -11.98
CA GLU A 664 34.91 -13.35 -10.56
C GLU A 664 33.50 -13.78 -10.14
N ARG A 665 33.06 -14.93 -10.65
CA ARG A 665 32.10 -15.77 -9.92
C ARG A 665 32.90 -16.84 -9.19
N LYS A 666 33.07 -16.63 -7.90
CA LYS A 666 33.47 -17.65 -6.93
C LYS A 666 32.54 -18.87 -7.10
N PRO A 667 33.06 -20.11 -7.25
CA PRO A 667 32.20 -21.28 -7.27
C PRO A 667 31.57 -21.45 -5.88
N LEU A 668 30.24 -21.63 -5.85
CA LEU A 668 29.54 -22.10 -4.66
C LEU A 668 30.14 -23.47 -4.24
N PRO A 669 30.44 -23.71 -2.96
CA PRO A 669 30.73 -25.07 -2.50
C PRO A 669 29.45 -25.90 -2.62
N GLY A 670 29.61 -27.12 -3.14
CA GLY A 670 28.52 -28.05 -3.44
C GLY A 670 27.87 -28.73 -2.24
#